data_AF-A0A662M290-F1
#
_entry.id   AF-A0A662M290-F1
#
_cell.length_a   1.000
_cell.length_b   1.000
_cell.length_c   1.000
_cell.angle_alpha   90.00
_cell.angle_beta   90.00
_cell.angle_gamma   90.00
#
_symmetry.space_group_name_H-M   'P 1'
#
loop_
_entity.id
_entity.type
_entity.pdbx_description
1 polymer ?
#
loop_
_entity_poly.entity_id
_entity_poly.type
_entity_poly.pdbx_seq_one_letter_code
_entity_poly.pdbx_strand_id
1 'polypeptide(L)'
;MTLVNVPKNRIPSEWDTRNCILVSDDNPFDVASKLALREWSYSDKAVVAVIKENFEKNNKNSVKGSIKDTLPAYKIGNEEFEMDKPSIGIGGTYQSFEVSDTKYKYLVAQATWDNPSFDIDMQIYDNKLGMVSSNAESSWKKGVAEEIGGSFIHDYGTWKIGLTAFPKKSKTEIYGKMENLFQISSKNSLGLLSKMKKDKANIKILLYPGVKIEIEDLPSFGCRDAKFVLKWDDPNVHLGLTVVDPFGTEIASSYTKEEIINKEFRENENRETVNVSMLGECEAGEKYSVYVYTLDDLLRPIDFTLEYSWNQKYPKEEGDSFTSAANGAVLASLLNAPLLYTSPSSLSPATKDVLYKLGVKKIYIVDIGNLFSINAKNEIKTIGETIYYQQPEEIYKCVRNISNSYDIVFTTIEPWMQWYVSELKPSEKIKDGALFIGPASYIAAHHGCPVFIVDEHPELSKAVVYHKDFWIKNAQFRTEPSAGDMILSGREVYKFLDKLGFDKKANTDEEAMETIITVAGQFNIGPTWDRTFVGKALSGRFHFSPVDTSYWIARNVFYPALIFENPALHGKIKLINGSKSKISHLPGARLKKPFGVNLVITKPSQEEEFNYPVLQTYVSAAYKFNEQASKHWGTMYTRADGITPYVTPSPDSIDVGATDKSGAYYPDLSDTEVIPFYCGKAGYDSVFSTNFDKVVENLNRGVIMWIQDAHGFHNDGGLITFWNPESPYVYEENPWRAYEPIMLKPGHLGTFIHWIAFMASEYLGVEGLDKIAKIKILPMQLFSEVGCTENPDVSLFNPNLAGVSRIVNKLSGGLLDVLGAFGFMIHWDRLLNNPDHLPILTTYDGMITTSATSGSGLIERSVTGPEFDDALKNLHSAGVNTVVCLPAGTYLQMTWIRHGATYTIMDPWSTSDYCAVWLQSIIKDLALGDTIGQAYEKGIRACGPEYLVNHWWWDTLENVCFYGDPNLRIFVPSTVYSDSNYWEQKETLPLVYDEKLDINGHTPFGAADYPHEKQPQSSILIWMIVGIVVILLVVIAVVVIIRGKKAE
;
A
#
# COMPACT_ATOMS: atom_id res chain seq x y z
N MET A 1 -14.35 19.67 28.20
CA MET A 1 -14.67 18.74 27.09
C MET A 1 -15.84 19.25 26.28
N THR A 2 -15.66 19.33 24.96
CA THR A 2 -16.70 19.70 23.99
C THR A 2 -17.22 18.46 23.30
N LEU A 3 -18.53 18.28 23.28
CA LEU A 3 -19.19 17.18 22.60
C LEU A 3 -19.99 17.73 21.43
N VAL A 4 -19.65 17.33 20.21
CA VAL A 4 -20.41 17.71 19.02
C VAL A 4 -21.21 16.50 18.58
N ASN A 5 -22.54 16.57 18.71
CA ASN A 5 -23.48 15.48 18.41
C ASN A 5 -23.18 14.13 19.11
N VAL A 6 -22.41 14.16 20.20
CA VAL A 6 -22.13 13.00 21.05
C VAL A 6 -22.91 13.14 22.36
N PRO A 7 -23.86 12.23 22.66
CA PRO A 7 -24.56 12.21 23.93
C PRO A 7 -23.60 12.01 25.12
N LYS A 8 -23.77 12.77 26.19
CA LYS A 8 -22.90 12.69 27.39
C LYS A 8 -22.84 11.28 28.01
N ASN A 9 -23.93 10.51 27.92
CA ASN A 9 -23.97 9.13 28.44
C ASN A 9 -23.17 8.11 27.59
N ARG A 10 -22.67 8.50 26.43
CA ARG A 10 -21.75 7.69 25.61
C ARG A 10 -20.28 7.84 26.06
N ILE A 11 -20.01 8.73 27.00
CA ILE A 11 -18.66 9.02 27.47
C ILE A 11 -18.35 8.08 28.63
N PRO A 12 -17.20 7.38 28.58
CA PRO A 12 -16.77 6.54 29.69
C PRO A 12 -16.71 7.34 31.00
N SER A 13 -17.16 6.73 32.10
CA SER A 13 -17.19 7.40 33.41
C SER A 13 -15.81 7.79 33.95
N GLU A 14 -14.75 7.21 33.39
CA GLU A 14 -13.35 7.51 33.73
C GLU A 14 -12.81 8.83 33.15
N TRP A 15 -13.54 9.47 32.22
CA TRP A 15 -13.19 10.80 31.72
C TRP A 15 -13.55 11.87 32.76
N ASP A 16 -12.57 12.27 33.57
CA ASP A 16 -12.72 13.35 34.54
C ASP A 16 -12.62 14.72 33.84
N THR A 17 -13.78 15.35 33.60
CA THR A 17 -13.86 16.65 32.93
C THR A 17 -14.52 17.67 33.85
N ARG A 18 -13.85 18.79 34.13
CA ARG A 18 -14.41 19.88 34.94
C ARG A 18 -15.73 20.40 34.37
N ASN A 19 -15.75 20.62 33.05
CA ASN A 19 -16.91 21.12 32.31
C ASN A 19 -17.15 20.27 31.06
N CYS A 20 -18.40 19.88 30.87
CA CYS A 20 -18.87 19.19 29.68
C CYS A 20 -19.92 20.06 29.01
N ILE A 21 -19.68 20.43 27.76
CA ILE A 21 -20.57 21.28 26.98
C ILE A 21 -20.97 20.51 25.73
N LEU A 22 -22.27 20.46 25.50
CA LEU A 22 -22.89 19.76 24.39
C LEU A 22 -23.28 20.76 23.29
N VAL A 23 -22.75 20.54 22.09
CA VAL A 23 -23.20 21.16 20.85
C VAL A 23 -24.00 20.10 20.10
N SER A 24 -25.33 20.18 20.20
CA SER A 24 -26.26 19.34 19.44
C SER A 24 -26.85 20.15 18.31
N ASP A 25 -26.30 19.99 17.12
CA ASP A 25 -26.74 20.69 15.91
C ASP A 25 -26.18 19.97 14.68
N ASP A 26 -26.99 19.85 13.63
CA ASP A 26 -26.59 19.25 12.36
C ASP A 26 -26.32 20.31 11.28
N ASN A 27 -26.65 21.59 11.55
CA ASN A 27 -26.36 22.66 10.63
C ASN A 27 -24.88 23.08 10.75
N PRO A 28 -24.07 22.97 9.67
CA PRO A 28 -22.64 23.29 9.73
C PRO A 28 -22.36 24.76 10.08
N PHE A 29 -23.24 25.69 9.69
CA PHE A 29 -23.11 27.12 10.01
C PHE A 29 -23.23 27.37 11.51
N ASP A 30 -24.20 26.73 12.16
CA ASP A 30 -24.46 26.88 13.60
C ASP A 30 -23.43 26.14 14.45
N VAL A 31 -23.03 24.92 14.05
CA VAL A 31 -21.96 24.17 14.72
C VAL A 31 -20.67 24.99 14.73
N ALA A 32 -20.22 25.47 13.57
CA ALA A 32 -19.00 26.26 13.45
C ALA A 32 -19.08 27.56 14.27
N SER A 33 -20.23 28.25 14.22
CA SER A 33 -20.43 29.49 14.98
C SER A 33 -20.38 29.29 16.49
N LYS A 34 -21.01 28.21 17.00
CA LYS A 34 -20.99 27.84 18.42
C LYS A 34 -19.58 27.46 18.89
N LEU A 35 -18.83 26.73 18.07
CA LEU A 35 -17.43 26.40 18.36
C LEU A 35 -16.55 27.66 18.36
N ALA A 36 -16.66 28.50 17.34
CA ALA A 36 -15.87 29.73 17.22
C ALA A 36 -16.08 30.67 18.41
N LEU A 37 -17.34 30.98 18.77
CA LEU A 37 -17.64 31.84 19.90
C LEU A 37 -17.21 31.24 21.24
N ARG A 38 -17.11 29.92 21.32
CA ARG A 38 -16.66 29.27 22.54
C ARG A 38 -15.14 29.27 22.69
N GLU A 39 -14.44 28.99 21.60
CA GLU A 39 -13.00 28.82 21.64
C GLU A 39 -12.26 30.15 21.41
N TRP A 40 -12.92 31.22 20.94
CA TRP A 40 -12.30 32.55 20.78
C TRP A 40 -13.02 33.64 21.57
N SER A 41 -12.27 34.46 22.32
CA SER A 41 -12.73 35.71 22.94
C SER A 41 -12.74 36.87 21.93
N TYR A 42 -11.75 36.90 21.04
CA TYR A 42 -11.71 37.79 19.89
C TYR A 42 -10.85 37.16 18.79
N SER A 43 -10.95 37.67 17.57
CA SER A 43 -10.01 37.35 16.51
C SER A 43 -10.00 38.45 15.48
N ASP A 44 -8.81 38.95 15.12
CA ASP A 44 -8.67 39.92 14.03
C ASP A 44 -8.91 39.28 12.65
N LYS A 45 -8.81 37.94 12.55
CA LYS A 45 -8.92 37.17 11.32
C LYS A 45 -10.05 36.13 11.42
N ALA A 46 -10.73 35.84 10.32
CA ALA A 46 -11.58 34.66 10.21
C ALA A 46 -11.45 34.04 8.82
N VAL A 47 -11.63 32.73 8.74
CA VAL A 47 -11.78 32.02 7.47
C VAL A 47 -13.26 31.68 7.29
N VAL A 48 -13.83 32.02 6.13
CA VAL A 48 -15.22 31.74 5.79
C VAL A 48 -15.24 30.87 4.53
N ALA A 49 -15.64 29.62 4.67
CA ALA A 49 -15.81 28.70 3.55
C ALA A 49 -17.25 28.75 3.03
N VAL A 50 -17.40 28.84 1.71
CA VAL A 50 -18.70 28.87 1.03
C VAL A 50 -19.09 27.44 0.69
N ILE A 51 -20.19 26.95 1.26
CA ILE A 51 -20.64 25.56 1.11
C ILE A 51 -22.15 25.49 0.89
N LYS A 52 -22.59 24.49 0.13
CA LYS A 52 -24.00 24.15 0.01
C LYS A 52 -24.37 23.04 1.00
N GLU A 53 -25.56 23.12 1.61
CA GLU A 53 -26.02 22.11 2.58
C GLU A 53 -26.40 20.78 1.92
N ASN A 54 -26.91 20.80 0.69
CA ASN A 54 -27.43 19.62 -0.01
C ASN A 54 -27.07 19.64 -1.50
N PHE A 55 -26.69 18.48 -2.04
CA PHE A 55 -26.37 18.28 -3.45
C PHE A 55 -27.38 17.31 -4.08
N GLU A 56 -27.94 17.70 -5.22
CA GLU A 56 -28.81 16.82 -5.99
C GLU A 56 -27.95 15.95 -6.91
N LYS A 57 -27.79 14.67 -6.56
CA LYS A 57 -27.08 13.71 -7.43
C LYS A 57 -27.83 13.51 -8.73
N ASN A 58 -27.14 13.63 -9.87
CA ASN A 58 -27.79 13.67 -11.16
C ASN A 58 -27.79 12.31 -11.87
N ASN A 59 -28.56 11.36 -11.32
CA ASN A 59 -28.65 9.99 -11.88
C ASN A 59 -29.30 9.90 -13.28
N LYS A 60 -29.71 11.02 -13.89
CA LYS A 60 -30.37 11.06 -15.20
C LYS A 60 -29.45 11.55 -16.33
N ASN A 61 -28.32 12.19 -16.00
CA ASN A 61 -27.35 12.61 -17.00
C ASN A 61 -26.48 11.42 -17.38
N SER A 62 -26.84 10.75 -18.48
CA SER A 62 -26.03 9.69 -19.08
C SER A 62 -25.61 10.09 -20.48
N VAL A 63 -24.33 9.96 -20.80
CA VAL A 63 -23.82 10.03 -22.17
C VAL A 63 -23.89 8.63 -22.77
N LYS A 64 -24.33 8.54 -24.03
CA LYS A 64 -24.37 7.29 -24.79
C LYS A 64 -24.02 7.58 -26.24
N GLY A 65 -23.09 6.81 -26.78
CA GLY A 65 -22.70 6.92 -28.18
C GLY A 65 -22.48 5.56 -28.82
N SER A 66 -22.41 5.57 -30.15
CA SER A 66 -22.09 4.40 -30.96
C SER A 66 -21.29 4.81 -32.18
N ILE A 67 -20.18 4.12 -32.41
CA ILE A 67 -19.27 4.35 -33.53
C ILE A 67 -19.22 3.05 -34.33
N LYS A 68 -19.35 3.17 -35.65
CA LYS A 68 -19.13 2.05 -36.59
C LYS A 68 -17.82 2.28 -37.31
N ASP A 69 -17.03 1.23 -37.41
CA ASP A 69 -15.76 1.25 -38.12
C ASP A 69 -15.45 -0.16 -38.65
N THR A 70 -14.35 -0.29 -39.37
CA THR A 70 -13.94 -1.54 -40.02
C THR A 70 -12.48 -1.83 -39.64
N LEU A 71 -12.22 -3.04 -39.14
CA LEU A 71 -10.86 -3.56 -39.03
C LEU A 71 -10.40 -4.03 -40.41
N PRO A 72 -9.29 -3.51 -40.97
CA PRO A 72 -8.72 -4.03 -42.21
C PRO A 72 -8.31 -5.50 -42.12
N ALA A 73 -8.05 -6.10 -43.28
CA ALA A 73 -7.35 -7.37 -43.33
C ALA A 73 -5.95 -7.21 -42.70
N TYR A 74 -5.74 -7.90 -41.59
CA TYR A 74 -4.55 -7.81 -40.77
C TYR A 74 -3.99 -9.19 -40.48
N LYS A 75 -2.67 -9.23 -40.32
CA LYS A 75 -1.95 -10.40 -39.86
C LYS A 75 -1.29 -10.08 -38.54
N ILE A 76 -1.43 -10.99 -37.57
CA ILE A 76 -0.75 -10.90 -36.29
C ILE A 76 0.77 -10.98 -36.55
N GLY A 77 1.50 -10.04 -35.97
CA GLY A 77 2.96 -10.08 -35.97
C GLY A 77 3.41 -11.21 -35.06
N ASN A 78 4.31 -12.05 -35.54
CA ASN A 78 4.95 -13.09 -34.74
C ASN A 78 6.45 -13.00 -34.93
N GLU A 79 7.16 -12.66 -33.86
CA GLU A 79 8.62 -12.74 -33.81
C GLU A 79 9.02 -13.83 -32.83
N GLU A 80 9.89 -14.71 -33.29
CA GLU A 80 10.44 -15.79 -32.47
C GLU A 80 11.97 -15.75 -32.56
N PHE A 81 12.61 -15.79 -31.40
CA PHE A 81 14.05 -15.88 -31.32
C PHE A 81 14.45 -16.61 -30.05
N GLU A 82 15.68 -17.13 -30.04
CA GLU A 82 16.22 -17.80 -28.86
C GLU A 82 17.19 -16.88 -28.14
N MET A 83 17.02 -16.73 -26.83
CA MET A 83 17.97 -16.04 -25.96
C MET A 83 18.79 -17.06 -25.17
N ASP A 84 20.06 -16.74 -24.93
CA ASP A 84 20.84 -17.47 -23.94
C ASP A 84 20.17 -17.30 -22.56
N LYS A 85 19.95 -18.40 -21.83
CA LYS A 85 19.50 -18.31 -20.44
C LYS A 85 20.54 -17.51 -19.62
N PRO A 86 20.11 -16.61 -18.72
CA PRO A 86 21.03 -15.90 -17.85
C PRO A 86 21.75 -16.88 -16.91
N SER A 87 22.86 -16.44 -16.32
CA SER A 87 23.47 -17.19 -15.22
C SER A 87 22.82 -16.76 -13.90
N ILE A 88 22.56 -17.70 -13.00
CA ILE A 88 21.91 -17.40 -11.71
C ILE A 88 22.70 -16.32 -10.97
N GLY A 89 22.03 -15.21 -10.66
CA GLY A 89 22.56 -14.02 -9.99
C GLY A 89 23.72 -13.30 -10.68
N ILE A 90 23.97 -13.55 -11.97
CA ILE A 90 24.94 -12.81 -12.77
C ILE A 90 24.21 -12.07 -13.88
N GLY A 91 23.53 -10.99 -13.50
CA GLY A 91 22.87 -10.04 -14.42
C GLY A 91 21.84 -10.67 -15.37
N GLY A 92 21.26 -9.84 -16.24
CA GLY A 92 20.31 -10.29 -17.26
C GLY A 92 20.95 -10.53 -18.63
N THR A 93 20.35 -11.41 -19.43
CA THR A 93 20.56 -11.43 -20.89
C THR A 93 19.50 -10.56 -21.55
N TYR A 94 19.88 -9.81 -22.57
CA TYR A 94 18.99 -8.83 -23.21
C TYR A 94 19.03 -8.95 -24.72
N GLN A 95 17.87 -8.82 -25.34
CA GLN A 95 17.74 -8.78 -26.79
C GLN A 95 16.73 -7.74 -27.23
N SER A 96 17.15 -6.89 -28.17
CA SER A 96 16.29 -5.87 -28.77
C SER A 96 15.50 -6.42 -29.95
N PHE A 97 14.32 -5.85 -30.18
CA PHE A 97 13.46 -6.07 -31.33
C PHE A 97 12.74 -4.76 -31.72
N GLU A 98 12.10 -4.70 -32.89
CA GLU A 98 11.55 -3.46 -33.43
C GLU A 98 10.02 -3.51 -33.54
N VAL A 99 9.35 -2.53 -32.94
CA VAL A 99 7.90 -2.31 -33.06
C VAL A 99 7.69 -1.02 -33.84
N SER A 100 7.85 -1.08 -35.17
CA SER A 100 7.81 0.10 -36.05
C SER A 100 6.50 0.26 -36.84
N ASP A 101 5.75 -0.82 -37.05
CA ASP A 101 4.49 -0.78 -37.78
C ASP A 101 3.35 -0.30 -36.86
N THR A 102 2.83 0.89 -37.19
CA THR A 102 1.80 1.57 -36.38
C THR A 102 0.46 0.85 -36.36
N LYS A 103 0.26 -0.21 -37.15
CA LYS A 103 -0.95 -1.03 -37.05
C LYS A 103 -1.01 -1.83 -35.75
N TYR A 104 0.13 -2.18 -35.15
CA TYR A 104 0.17 -2.96 -33.91
C TYR A 104 -0.15 -2.08 -32.71
N LYS A 105 -1.07 -2.54 -31.85
CA LYS A 105 -1.60 -1.79 -30.70
C LYS A 105 -1.31 -2.44 -29.36
N TYR A 106 -1.12 -3.75 -29.35
CA TYR A 106 -0.90 -4.52 -28.14
C TYR A 106 0.21 -5.54 -28.36
N LEU A 107 1.04 -5.76 -27.34
CA LEU A 107 2.16 -6.69 -27.36
C LEU A 107 2.00 -7.70 -26.23
N VAL A 108 2.17 -8.98 -26.56
CA VAL A 108 2.30 -10.06 -25.58
C VAL A 108 3.58 -10.84 -25.89
N ALA A 109 4.43 -11.00 -24.89
CA ALA A 109 5.64 -11.80 -24.98
C ALA A 109 5.50 -13.05 -24.10
N GLN A 110 6.12 -14.14 -24.55
CA GLN A 110 6.19 -15.40 -23.84
C GLN A 110 7.63 -15.90 -23.90
N ALA A 111 8.25 -16.15 -22.76
CA ALA A 111 9.49 -16.90 -22.66
C ALA A 111 9.17 -18.36 -22.30
N THR A 112 9.80 -19.33 -22.95
CA THR A 112 9.61 -20.76 -22.65
C THR A 112 10.92 -21.53 -22.60
N TRP A 113 11.04 -22.50 -21.68
CA TRP A 113 12.24 -23.33 -21.56
C TRP A 113 12.01 -24.75 -21.01
N ASP A 114 12.89 -25.68 -21.39
CA ASP A 114 12.75 -27.13 -21.14
C ASP A 114 13.15 -27.58 -19.72
N ASN A 115 13.80 -26.70 -18.94
CA ASN A 115 14.26 -27.03 -17.59
C ASN A 115 13.47 -26.28 -16.50
N PRO A 116 12.42 -26.88 -15.93
CA PRO A 116 11.58 -26.26 -14.91
C PRO A 116 12.30 -25.98 -13.58
N SER A 117 13.49 -26.53 -13.35
CA SER A 117 14.23 -26.29 -12.10
C SER A 117 15.06 -24.99 -12.12
N PHE A 118 15.01 -24.25 -13.24
CA PHE A 118 15.72 -22.99 -13.44
C PHE A 118 14.67 -21.89 -13.56
N ASP A 119 14.62 -20.97 -12.59
CA ASP A 119 13.66 -19.87 -12.53
C ASP A 119 14.19 -18.68 -13.35
N ILE A 120 13.43 -18.24 -14.34
CA ILE A 120 13.78 -17.13 -15.21
C ILE A 120 12.69 -16.09 -15.07
N ASP A 121 13.07 -14.86 -14.76
CA ASP A 121 12.17 -13.71 -14.81
C ASP A 121 12.30 -13.03 -16.16
N MET A 122 11.17 -12.60 -16.72
CA MET A 122 11.14 -11.88 -17.98
C MET A 122 10.74 -10.43 -17.76
N GLN A 123 11.53 -9.50 -18.30
CA GLN A 123 11.22 -8.08 -18.34
C GLN A 123 11.03 -7.60 -19.77
N ILE A 124 10.07 -6.68 -19.96
CA ILE A 124 9.79 -6.00 -21.23
C ILE A 124 10.10 -4.52 -21.05
N TYR A 125 10.94 -4.01 -21.93
CA TYR A 125 11.33 -2.60 -21.95
C TYR A 125 10.89 -1.94 -23.25
N ASP A 126 10.24 -0.80 -23.09
CA ASP A 126 10.11 0.22 -24.12
C ASP A 126 11.27 1.20 -23.93
N ASN A 127 12.13 1.38 -24.95
CA ASN A 127 13.32 2.21 -24.79
C ASN A 127 13.03 3.69 -24.50
N LYS A 128 11.82 4.19 -24.77
CA LYS A 128 11.43 5.57 -24.45
C LYS A 128 10.77 5.68 -23.09
N LEU A 129 9.97 4.70 -22.71
CA LEU A 129 9.20 4.74 -21.46
C LEU A 129 9.98 4.16 -20.26
N GLY A 130 10.64 3.01 -20.45
CA GLY A 130 11.33 2.24 -19.41
C GLY A 130 10.87 0.79 -19.37
N MET A 131 10.99 0.15 -18.19
CA MET A 131 10.44 -1.20 -17.97
C MET A 131 8.91 -1.11 -17.86
N VAL A 132 8.19 -1.70 -18.80
CA VAL A 132 6.72 -1.64 -18.85
C VAL A 132 6.05 -2.88 -18.25
N SER A 133 6.78 -4.01 -18.24
CA SER A 133 6.33 -5.27 -17.63
C SER A 133 7.54 -5.97 -17.02
N SER A 134 7.37 -6.57 -15.86
CA SER A 134 8.29 -7.55 -15.27
C SER A 134 7.43 -8.67 -14.72
N ASN A 135 7.80 -9.91 -15.00
CA ASN A 135 7.13 -11.08 -14.44
C ASN A 135 8.16 -11.95 -13.76
N ALA A 136 7.82 -12.34 -12.55
CA ALA A 136 8.62 -13.18 -11.68
C ALA A 136 7.79 -14.39 -11.19
N GLU A 137 6.75 -14.79 -11.93
CA GLU A 137 5.90 -15.91 -11.59
C GLU A 137 5.83 -16.89 -12.77
N SER A 138 6.73 -17.87 -12.77
CA SER A 138 6.78 -18.85 -13.86
C SER A 138 5.56 -19.77 -13.79
N SER A 139 4.76 -19.76 -14.86
CA SER A 139 3.66 -20.69 -15.03
C SER A 139 4.12 -21.99 -15.69
N TRP A 140 3.34 -23.06 -15.48
CA TRP A 140 3.71 -24.42 -15.86
C TRP A 140 2.69 -25.02 -16.81
N LYS A 141 3.05 -25.24 -18.07
CA LYS A 141 2.15 -25.90 -19.03
C LYS A 141 2.87 -27.00 -19.82
N LYS A 142 2.32 -28.22 -19.76
CA LYS A 142 2.69 -29.35 -20.65
C LYS A 142 4.13 -29.85 -20.62
N GLY A 143 5.02 -29.32 -19.79
CA GLY A 143 6.44 -29.71 -19.80
C GLY A 143 7.39 -28.58 -19.60
N VAL A 144 6.88 -27.40 -19.91
CA VAL A 144 7.64 -26.24 -20.31
C VAL A 144 7.35 -25.18 -19.26
N ALA A 145 8.43 -24.64 -18.71
CA ALA A 145 8.37 -23.46 -17.88
C ALA A 145 8.07 -22.27 -18.79
N GLU A 146 7.25 -21.33 -18.35
CA GLU A 146 6.97 -20.13 -19.12
C GLU A 146 6.83 -18.87 -18.26
N GLU A 147 7.18 -17.73 -18.84
CA GLU A 147 6.86 -16.39 -18.33
C GLU A 147 6.03 -15.68 -19.40
N ILE A 148 4.94 -15.03 -18.99
CA ILE A 148 4.02 -14.32 -19.91
C ILE A 148 3.94 -12.87 -19.51
N GLY A 149 4.38 -11.97 -20.38
CA GLY A 149 4.34 -10.53 -20.16
C GLY A 149 3.65 -9.82 -21.30
N GLY A 150 3.33 -8.56 -21.09
CA GLY A 150 2.63 -7.80 -22.12
C GLY A 150 2.47 -6.35 -21.73
N SER A 151 2.12 -5.55 -22.72
CA SER A 151 1.89 -4.13 -22.55
C SER A 151 1.05 -3.63 -23.72
N PHE A 152 0.18 -2.66 -23.46
CA PHE A 152 -0.23 -1.75 -24.51
C PHE A 152 1.02 -1.08 -25.13
N ILE A 153 1.01 -0.87 -26.45
CA ILE A 153 2.15 -0.26 -27.15
C ILE A 153 2.03 1.26 -27.01
N HIS A 154 2.73 1.82 -26.03
CA HIS A 154 2.76 3.27 -25.77
C HIS A 154 3.61 4.01 -26.81
N ASP A 155 4.76 3.45 -27.19
CA ASP A 155 5.65 4.02 -28.21
C ASP A 155 6.07 3.02 -29.30
N TYR A 156 6.23 3.55 -30.51
CA TYR A 156 6.82 2.83 -31.64
C TYR A 156 8.33 3.08 -31.71
N GLY A 157 9.10 2.02 -32.02
CA GLY A 157 10.55 2.02 -32.13
C GLY A 157 11.18 0.75 -31.57
N THR A 158 12.39 0.87 -31.02
CA THR A 158 13.15 -0.24 -30.44
C THR A 158 12.61 -0.62 -29.07
N TRP A 159 12.32 -1.90 -28.89
CA TRP A 159 11.93 -2.53 -27.63
C TRP A 159 12.97 -3.59 -27.24
N LYS A 160 12.91 -4.09 -26.01
CA LYS A 160 13.86 -5.08 -25.50
C LYS A 160 13.21 -6.08 -24.55
N ILE A 161 13.57 -7.36 -24.70
CA ILE A 161 13.32 -8.41 -23.71
C ILE A 161 14.57 -8.58 -22.85
N GLY A 162 14.40 -8.60 -21.54
CA GLY A 162 15.39 -9.00 -20.56
C GLY A 162 15.01 -10.32 -19.92
N LEU A 163 15.99 -11.20 -19.71
CA LEU A 163 15.84 -12.40 -18.90
C LEU A 163 16.83 -12.33 -17.73
N THR A 164 16.34 -12.43 -16.50
CA THR A 164 17.16 -12.59 -15.30
C THR A 164 16.89 -13.94 -14.67
N ALA A 165 17.80 -14.42 -13.82
CA ALA A 165 17.56 -15.61 -13.01
C ALA A 165 18.17 -15.39 -11.63
N PHE A 166 17.37 -15.58 -10.61
CA PHE A 166 17.81 -15.55 -9.22
C PHE A 166 17.09 -16.68 -8.47
N PRO A 167 17.69 -17.31 -7.44
CA PRO A 167 17.00 -18.35 -6.69
C PRO A 167 15.72 -17.80 -6.03
N LYS A 168 14.60 -18.50 -6.18
CA LYS A 168 13.32 -18.17 -5.53
C LYS A 168 12.81 -19.28 -4.62
N LYS A 169 11.98 -18.92 -3.64
CA LYS A 169 10.87 -19.72 -3.10
C LYS A 169 9.96 -20.13 -4.26
N SER A 170 10.06 -21.36 -4.75
CA SER A 170 8.95 -21.92 -5.52
C SER A 170 7.92 -22.55 -4.59
N LYS A 171 6.75 -21.90 -4.51
CA LYS A 171 5.47 -22.51 -4.20
C LYS A 171 4.39 -21.82 -5.01
N THR A 172 3.98 -22.40 -6.14
CA THR A 172 2.62 -22.14 -6.64
C THR A 172 1.67 -23.09 -5.93
N GLU A 173 1.18 -22.67 -4.75
CA GLU A 173 -0.06 -23.16 -4.16
C GLU A 173 -1.22 -22.32 -4.72
N ILE A 174 -1.65 -22.57 -5.96
CA ILE A 174 -2.94 -22.07 -6.42
C ILE A 174 -3.74 -23.24 -6.94
N TYR A 175 -4.76 -23.58 -6.16
CA TYR A 175 -5.78 -24.51 -6.56
C TYR A 175 -7.17 -23.91 -6.32
N GLY A 176 -7.50 -22.92 -7.16
CA GLY A 176 -8.86 -22.69 -7.66
C GLY A 176 -8.81 -22.83 -9.19
N LYS A 177 -9.55 -23.81 -9.75
CA LYS A 177 -9.35 -24.47 -11.08
C LYS A 177 -8.21 -25.50 -11.14
N MET A 178 -8.16 -26.34 -10.10
CA MET A 178 -7.62 -27.72 -10.10
C MET A 178 -8.21 -28.56 -11.24
N GLU A 179 -7.64 -28.60 -12.45
CA GLU A 179 -7.80 -29.79 -13.30
C GLU A 179 -6.83 -29.93 -14.49
N ASN A 180 -6.01 -28.92 -14.88
CA ASN A 180 -5.20 -29.04 -16.11
C ASN A 180 -3.70 -28.72 -16.02
N LEU A 181 -3.10 -28.62 -14.82
CA LEU A 181 -1.71 -28.17 -14.65
C LEU A 181 -0.61 -29.26 -14.70
N PHE A 182 -0.93 -30.54 -14.97
CA PHE A 182 0.12 -31.59 -15.06
C PHE A 182 -0.05 -32.52 -16.25
N GLN A 183 0.14 -31.99 -17.45
CA GLN A 183 0.90 -32.73 -18.45
C GLN A 183 2.34 -32.18 -18.37
N ILE A 184 3.34 -33.03 -18.15
CA ILE A 184 4.71 -32.82 -18.64
C ILE A 184 5.02 -34.11 -19.36
N SER A 185 5.06 -34.00 -20.68
CA SER A 185 5.42 -35.04 -21.63
C SER A 185 6.69 -35.78 -21.21
N SER A 186 6.65 -37.09 -21.35
CA SER A 186 7.75 -38.02 -21.14
C SER A 186 8.93 -37.68 -22.06
N LYS A 187 9.92 -36.90 -21.61
CA LYS A 187 11.29 -36.84 -22.18
C LYS A 187 12.25 -35.88 -21.43
N ASN A 188 12.39 -35.99 -20.11
CA ASN A 188 13.54 -35.38 -19.43
C ASN A 188 14.55 -36.46 -19.03
N SER A 189 15.57 -36.62 -19.88
CA SER A 189 16.86 -37.17 -19.50
C SER A 189 17.76 -36.01 -19.04
N LEU A 190 17.86 -35.79 -17.73
CA LEU A 190 19.05 -35.16 -17.14
C LEU A 190 20.21 -36.17 -17.26
N GLY A 191 20.71 -36.32 -18.48
CA GLY A 191 21.84 -37.17 -18.80
C GLY A 191 23.15 -36.47 -18.45
N LEU A 192 24.11 -37.28 -18.00
CA LEU A 192 25.55 -37.04 -17.79
C LEU A 192 26.30 -36.32 -18.94
N LEU A 193 25.60 -35.83 -19.97
CA LEU A 193 26.09 -35.32 -21.25
C LEU A 193 25.49 -33.95 -21.67
N SER A 194 24.72 -33.25 -20.82
CA SER A 194 24.10 -31.95 -21.19
C SER A 194 25.09 -30.78 -21.37
N LYS A 195 26.40 -31.01 -21.18
CA LYS A 195 27.45 -29.98 -21.10
C LYS A 195 27.95 -29.38 -22.44
N MET A 196 27.14 -29.31 -23.51
CA MET A 196 27.64 -28.74 -24.79
C MET A 196 26.69 -27.80 -25.56
N LYS A 197 25.54 -27.39 -25.00
CA LYS A 197 24.78 -26.27 -25.55
C LYS A 197 24.48 -25.30 -24.41
N LYS A 198 24.76 -24.01 -24.60
CA LYS A 198 24.08 -22.98 -23.80
C LYS A 198 22.59 -23.26 -23.95
N ASP A 199 21.98 -23.68 -22.86
CA ASP A 199 20.55 -23.98 -22.83
C ASP A 199 19.83 -22.65 -23.06
N LYS A 200 18.89 -22.62 -24.01
CA LYS A 200 18.28 -21.38 -24.49
C LYS A 200 16.85 -21.26 -23.99
N ALA A 201 16.36 -20.03 -23.86
CA ALA A 201 14.95 -19.74 -23.71
C ALA A 201 14.38 -19.34 -25.08
N ASN A 202 13.24 -19.90 -25.46
CA ASN A 202 12.53 -19.51 -26.66
C ASN A 202 11.64 -18.32 -26.31
N ILE A 203 11.85 -17.21 -27.00
CA ILE A 203 11.05 -16.01 -26.86
C ILE A 203 10.11 -15.93 -28.04
N LYS A 204 8.83 -15.74 -27.74
CA LYS A 204 7.77 -15.49 -28.71
C LYS A 204 7.13 -14.15 -28.40
N ILE A 205 7.11 -13.27 -29.39
CA ILE A 205 6.48 -11.95 -29.30
C ILE A 205 5.33 -11.91 -30.30
N LEU A 206 4.13 -11.68 -29.78
CA LEU A 206 2.93 -11.48 -30.56
C LEU A 206 2.55 -10.00 -30.56
N LEU A 207 2.43 -9.44 -31.76
CA LEU A 207 2.02 -8.07 -32.00
C LEU A 207 0.62 -8.07 -32.59
N TYR A 208 -0.35 -7.56 -31.85
CA TYR A 208 -1.76 -7.59 -32.22
C TYR A 208 -2.15 -6.31 -32.97
N PRO A 209 -2.55 -6.43 -34.25
CA PRO A 209 -2.91 -5.30 -35.07
C PRO A 209 -4.33 -4.82 -34.79
N GLY A 210 -4.55 -3.51 -34.93
CA GLY A 210 -5.82 -2.89 -34.60
C GLY A 210 -5.93 -1.44 -35.04
N VAL A 211 -7.06 -0.83 -34.70
CA VAL A 211 -7.39 0.57 -34.99
C VAL A 211 -7.63 1.33 -33.69
N LYS A 212 -7.36 2.64 -33.72
CA LYS A 212 -7.66 3.57 -32.64
C LYS A 212 -9.00 4.25 -32.94
N ILE A 213 -9.93 4.19 -32.00
CA ILE A 213 -11.19 4.92 -32.06
C ILE A 213 -11.15 6.01 -30.99
N GLU A 214 -11.21 7.26 -31.43
CA GLU A 214 -11.34 8.40 -30.51
C GLU A 214 -12.81 8.60 -30.12
N ILE A 215 -13.05 8.80 -28.82
CA ILE A 215 -14.38 9.10 -28.31
C ILE A 215 -14.55 10.62 -28.28
N GLU A 216 -15.41 11.15 -29.16
CA GLU A 216 -15.66 12.60 -29.27
C GLU A 216 -16.41 13.17 -28.07
N ASP A 217 -17.25 12.36 -27.42
CA ASP A 217 -17.95 12.77 -26.21
C ASP A 217 -16.97 12.87 -25.04
N LEU A 218 -16.87 14.06 -24.43
CA LEU A 218 -15.92 14.34 -23.36
C LEU A 218 -16.52 13.97 -21.98
N PRO A 219 -15.84 13.15 -21.17
CA PRO A 219 -16.20 12.98 -19.77
C PRO A 219 -16.04 14.30 -19.03
N SER A 220 -17.11 14.72 -18.35
CA SER A 220 -17.10 15.88 -17.46
C SER A 220 -16.80 15.48 -16.02
N PHE A 221 -16.73 16.46 -15.12
CA PHE A 221 -16.70 16.23 -13.68
C PHE A 221 -17.69 15.15 -13.22
N GLY A 222 -17.25 14.26 -12.33
CA GLY A 222 -18.12 13.28 -11.66
C GLY A 222 -18.59 12.11 -12.53
N CYS A 223 -17.89 11.76 -13.61
CA CYS A 223 -18.24 10.62 -14.46
C CYS A 223 -18.03 9.27 -13.73
N ARG A 224 -19.03 8.38 -13.81
CA ARG A 224 -19.09 7.06 -13.15
C ARG A 224 -19.74 6.02 -14.05
N ASP A 225 -19.53 4.76 -13.71
CA ASP A 225 -20.21 3.61 -14.31
C ASP A 225 -20.03 3.55 -15.84
N ALA A 226 -18.78 3.73 -16.30
CA ALA A 226 -18.46 3.73 -17.71
C ALA A 226 -18.46 2.30 -18.28
N LYS A 227 -19.00 2.16 -19.49
CA LYS A 227 -19.17 0.87 -20.17
C LYS A 227 -18.87 1.02 -21.64
N PHE A 228 -18.06 0.10 -22.16
CA PHE A 228 -17.70 -0.02 -23.57
C PHE A 228 -18.09 -1.41 -24.05
N VAL A 229 -18.83 -1.48 -25.16
CA VAL A 229 -19.34 -2.73 -25.74
C VAL A 229 -18.93 -2.78 -27.20
N LEU A 230 -18.04 -3.72 -27.53
CA LEU A 230 -17.66 -4.01 -28.90
C LEU A 230 -18.58 -5.10 -29.46
N LYS A 231 -19.04 -4.95 -30.70
CA LYS A 231 -19.83 -5.95 -31.44
C LYS A 231 -19.32 -6.06 -32.87
N TRP A 232 -19.29 -7.25 -33.44
CA TRP A 232 -18.90 -7.49 -34.85
C TRP A 232 -19.78 -8.54 -35.51
N ASP A 233 -19.58 -8.81 -36.79
CA ASP A 233 -20.49 -9.64 -37.59
C ASP A 233 -19.99 -11.05 -37.92
N ASP A 234 -18.68 -11.32 -37.84
CA ASP A 234 -18.09 -12.64 -38.14
C ASP A 234 -17.92 -13.54 -36.91
N PRO A 235 -18.72 -14.61 -36.73
CA PRO A 235 -18.66 -15.52 -35.57
C PRO A 235 -17.43 -16.44 -35.55
N ASN A 236 -16.51 -16.31 -36.51
CA ASN A 236 -15.25 -17.06 -36.52
C ASN A 236 -14.04 -16.21 -36.13
N VAL A 237 -14.26 -14.93 -35.80
CA VAL A 237 -13.22 -13.98 -35.42
C VAL A 237 -13.41 -13.57 -33.97
N HIS A 238 -12.30 -13.42 -33.25
CA HIS A 238 -12.24 -12.82 -31.91
C HIS A 238 -11.59 -11.46 -31.97
N LEU A 239 -12.25 -10.46 -31.39
CA LEU A 239 -11.74 -9.10 -31.25
C LEU A 239 -11.56 -8.75 -29.77
N GLY A 240 -10.50 -8.03 -29.46
CA GLY A 240 -10.26 -7.43 -28.15
C GLY A 240 -10.43 -5.92 -28.18
N LEU A 241 -10.64 -5.32 -27.01
CA LEU A 241 -10.64 -3.87 -26.86
C LEU A 241 -9.88 -3.43 -25.60
N THR A 242 -9.17 -2.31 -25.72
CA THR A 242 -8.48 -1.63 -24.61
C THR A 242 -8.94 -0.19 -24.53
N VAL A 243 -9.31 0.26 -23.34
CA VAL A 243 -9.65 1.65 -23.04
C VAL A 243 -8.39 2.35 -22.55
N VAL A 244 -8.03 3.44 -23.22
CA VAL A 244 -6.81 4.22 -22.96
C VAL A 244 -7.22 5.66 -22.65
N ASP A 245 -6.64 6.21 -21.59
CA ASP A 245 -6.85 7.59 -21.20
C ASP A 245 -6.10 8.59 -22.12
N PRO A 246 -6.33 9.90 -21.99
CA PRO A 246 -5.58 10.90 -22.77
C PRO A 246 -4.06 10.91 -22.54
N PHE A 247 -3.56 10.31 -21.46
CA PHE A 247 -2.13 10.23 -21.14
C PHE A 247 -1.44 9.03 -21.81
N GLY A 248 -2.23 8.11 -22.36
CA GLY A 248 -1.73 6.87 -22.95
C GLY A 248 -1.68 5.70 -21.96
N THR A 249 -2.27 5.84 -20.77
CA THR A 249 -2.38 4.79 -19.75
C THR A 249 -3.45 3.77 -20.15
N GLU A 250 -3.12 2.49 -20.09
CA GLU A 250 -4.08 1.39 -20.24
C GLU A 250 -4.96 1.29 -18.99
N ILE A 251 -6.22 1.70 -19.10
CA ILE A 251 -7.15 1.73 -17.96
C ILE A 251 -7.81 0.36 -17.75
N ALA A 252 -8.18 -0.29 -18.85
CA ALA A 252 -8.88 -1.56 -18.83
C ALA A 252 -8.82 -2.25 -20.19
N SER A 253 -8.65 -3.57 -20.16
CA SER A 253 -8.69 -4.42 -21.35
C SER A 253 -9.73 -5.52 -21.24
N SER A 254 -10.25 -5.97 -22.38
CA SER A 254 -11.25 -7.05 -22.44
C SER A 254 -10.68 -8.41 -22.07
N TYR A 255 -9.38 -8.60 -22.29
CA TYR A 255 -8.63 -9.83 -22.04
C TYR A 255 -7.33 -9.53 -21.30
N THR A 256 -6.96 -10.43 -20.40
CA THR A 256 -5.66 -10.50 -19.74
C THR A 256 -4.57 -10.99 -20.72
N LYS A 257 -3.30 -10.78 -20.36
CA LYS A 257 -2.15 -11.19 -21.20
C LYS A 257 -2.11 -12.72 -21.34
N GLU A 258 -2.48 -13.42 -20.26
CA GLU A 258 -2.57 -14.86 -20.14
C GLU A 258 -3.70 -15.42 -21.00
N GLU A 259 -4.88 -14.80 -20.99
CA GLU A 259 -6.00 -15.20 -21.87
C GLU A 259 -5.60 -15.04 -23.35
N ILE A 260 -4.91 -13.95 -23.70
CA ILE A 260 -4.44 -13.67 -25.06
C ILE A 260 -3.45 -14.72 -25.56
N ILE A 261 -2.40 -15.02 -24.80
CA ILE A 261 -1.38 -15.99 -25.23
C ILE A 261 -1.90 -17.42 -25.26
N ASN A 262 -2.81 -17.77 -24.33
CA ASN A 262 -3.39 -19.11 -24.22
C ASN A 262 -4.59 -19.33 -25.15
N LYS A 263 -5.06 -18.28 -25.83
CA LYS A 263 -6.27 -18.29 -26.67
C LYS A 263 -7.52 -18.70 -25.89
N GLU A 264 -7.62 -18.24 -24.65
CA GLU A 264 -8.75 -18.51 -23.75
C GLU A 264 -9.80 -17.41 -23.92
N PHE A 265 -10.38 -17.37 -25.12
CA PHE A 265 -11.39 -16.39 -25.48
C PHE A 265 -12.78 -16.86 -25.07
N ARG A 266 -13.65 -15.91 -24.75
CA ARG A 266 -15.05 -16.18 -24.37
C ARG A 266 -15.79 -16.79 -25.56
N GLU A 267 -16.77 -17.66 -25.32
CA GLU A 267 -17.57 -18.26 -26.40
C GLU A 267 -18.22 -17.17 -27.26
N ASN A 268 -18.17 -17.34 -28.59
CA ASN A 268 -18.39 -16.26 -29.55
C ASN A 268 -19.86 -15.80 -29.62
N GLU A 269 -20.21 -14.83 -28.79
CA GLU A 269 -21.43 -14.02 -28.94
C GLU A 269 -21.22 -12.79 -29.85
N ASN A 270 -20.09 -12.73 -30.56
CA ASN A 270 -19.68 -11.58 -31.37
C ASN A 270 -19.69 -10.25 -30.60
N ARG A 271 -19.37 -10.32 -29.30
CA ARG A 271 -19.55 -9.22 -28.38
C ARG A 271 -18.51 -9.26 -27.27
N GLU A 272 -17.88 -8.12 -27.01
CA GLU A 272 -17.04 -7.92 -25.83
C GLU A 272 -17.51 -6.72 -25.01
N THR A 273 -17.24 -6.75 -23.71
CA THR A 273 -17.61 -5.66 -22.81
C THR A 273 -16.49 -5.37 -21.81
N VAL A 274 -16.14 -4.10 -21.70
CA VAL A 274 -15.25 -3.56 -20.67
C VAL A 274 -16.04 -2.57 -19.84
N ASN A 275 -16.00 -2.76 -18.52
CA ASN A 275 -16.55 -1.80 -17.57
C ASN A 275 -15.38 -1.08 -16.87
N VAL A 276 -15.54 0.21 -16.67
CA VAL A 276 -14.61 1.10 -15.97
C VAL A 276 -15.41 1.86 -14.92
N SER A 277 -14.95 1.84 -13.67
CA SER A 277 -15.69 2.38 -12.52
C SER A 277 -15.93 3.90 -12.64
N MET A 278 -14.99 4.61 -13.26
CA MET A 278 -15.06 6.04 -13.52
C MET A 278 -14.25 6.44 -14.76
N LEU A 279 -14.52 7.62 -15.29
CA LEU A 279 -13.62 8.31 -16.23
C LEU A 279 -13.23 9.64 -15.61
N GLY A 280 -11.99 10.07 -15.82
CA GLY A 280 -11.49 11.38 -15.42
C GLY A 280 -11.99 12.47 -16.35
N GLU A 281 -12.02 13.70 -15.86
CA GLU A 281 -12.46 14.85 -16.64
C GLU A 281 -11.46 15.17 -17.77
N CYS A 282 -11.98 15.38 -18.98
CA CYS A 282 -11.19 15.78 -20.15
C CYS A 282 -11.29 17.30 -20.39
N GLU A 283 -10.15 17.93 -20.59
CA GLU A 283 -10.06 19.30 -21.10
C GLU A 283 -10.31 19.35 -22.62
N ALA A 284 -10.47 20.57 -23.15
CA ALA A 284 -10.66 20.77 -24.58
C ALA A 284 -9.45 20.26 -25.39
N GLY A 285 -9.69 19.29 -26.28
CA GLY A 285 -8.67 18.67 -27.13
C GLY A 285 -8.12 17.35 -26.58
N GLU A 286 -8.43 17.00 -25.34
CA GLU A 286 -8.18 15.67 -24.78
C GLU A 286 -9.31 14.73 -25.13
N LYS A 287 -9.01 13.45 -25.36
CA LYS A 287 -10.01 12.42 -25.65
C LYS A 287 -9.60 11.08 -25.11
N TYR A 288 -10.57 10.36 -24.53
CA TYR A 288 -10.42 8.92 -24.33
C TYR A 288 -10.39 8.21 -25.67
N SER A 289 -9.64 7.12 -25.72
CA SER A 289 -9.51 6.30 -26.92
C SER A 289 -9.80 4.84 -26.60
N VAL A 290 -10.45 4.16 -27.53
CA VAL A 290 -10.64 2.71 -27.49
C VAL A 290 -9.86 2.10 -28.65
N TYR A 291 -8.95 1.20 -28.31
CA TYR A 291 -8.18 0.45 -29.29
C TYR A 291 -8.88 -0.87 -29.51
N VAL A 292 -9.27 -1.13 -30.75
CA VAL A 292 -9.90 -2.40 -31.15
C VAL A 292 -8.88 -3.18 -31.95
N TYR A 293 -8.56 -4.40 -31.52
CA TYR A 293 -7.54 -5.25 -32.14
C TYR A 293 -8.07 -6.65 -32.40
N THR A 294 -7.53 -7.29 -33.43
CA THR A 294 -7.89 -8.67 -33.76
C THR A 294 -7.00 -9.64 -33.00
N LEU A 295 -7.60 -10.72 -32.49
CA LEU A 295 -6.92 -11.84 -31.85
C LEU A 295 -6.69 -13.02 -32.81
N ASP A 296 -7.19 -12.89 -34.04
CA ASP A 296 -7.01 -13.82 -35.16
C ASP A 296 -6.40 -13.13 -36.39
N ASP A 297 -5.86 -13.92 -37.32
CA ASP A 297 -5.50 -13.42 -38.66
C ASP A 297 -6.76 -13.14 -39.48
N LEU A 298 -6.90 -11.91 -39.98
CA LEU A 298 -8.05 -11.47 -40.77
C LEU A 298 -7.73 -11.51 -42.27
N LEU A 299 -8.41 -12.41 -42.99
CA LEU A 299 -8.29 -12.54 -44.46
C LEU A 299 -9.08 -11.48 -45.23
N ARG A 300 -10.06 -10.85 -44.57
CA ARG A 300 -10.94 -9.81 -45.11
C ARG A 300 -11.21 -8.77 -44.02
N PRO A 301 -11.56 -7.54 -44.38
CA PRO A 301 -12.00 -6.56 -43.41
C PRO A 301 -13.22 -7.06 -42.62
N ILE A 302 -13.31 -6.68 -41.34
CA ILE A 302 -14.41 -7.02 -40.43
C ILE A 302 -15.05 -5.73 -39.92
N ASP A 303 -16.35 -5.59 -40.11
CA ASP A 303 -17.10 -4.45 -39.61
C ASP A 303 -17.42 -4.64 -38.13
N PHE A 304 -17.27 -3.59 -37.35
CA PHE A 304 -17.62 -3.60 -35.94
C PHE A 304 -18.37 -2.34 -35.52
N THR A 305 -19.04 -2.44 -34.38
CA THR A 305 -19.72 -1.34 -33.70
C THR A 305 -19.21 -1.27 -32.27
N LEU A 306 -18.69 -0.11 -31.89
CA LEU A 306 -18.35 0.23 -30.52
C LEU A 306 -19.47 1.08 -29.93
N GLU A 307 -20.15 0.57 -28.91
CA GLU A 307 -21.10 1.32 -28.09
C GLU A 307 -20.43 1.74 -26.79
N TYR A 308 -20.70 2.94 -26.31
CA TYR A 308 -20.19 3.41 -25.02
C TYR A 308 -21.25 4.18 -24.24
N SER A 309 -21.10 4.19 -22.92
CA SER A 309 -21.93 4.99 -22.03
C SER A 309 -21.26 5.26 -20.69
N TRP A 310 -21.60 6.38 -20.06
CA TRP A 310 -21.27 6.69 -18.66
C TRP A 310 -22.30 7.65 -18.05
N ASN A 311 -22.30 7.77 -16.72
CA ASN A 311 -23.21 8.63 -15.96
C ASN A 311 -22.45 9.79 -15.30
N GLN A 312 -23.02 10.98 -15.30
CA GLN A 312 -22.51 12.13 -14.54
C GLN A 312 -23.22 12.18 -13.18
N LYS A 313 -22.63 11.54 -12.17
CA LYS A 313 -23.31 11.30 -10.89
C LYS A 313 -23.21 12.49 -9.95
N TYR A 314 -22.08 13.19 -9.94
CA TYR A 314 -21.74 14.25 -8.99
C TYR A 314 -21.71 15.62 -9.68
N PRO A 315 -22.37 16.65 -9.13
CA PRO A 315 -22.27 18.02 -9.63
C PRO A 315 -20.95 18.68 -9.20
N LYS A 316 -20.38 19.56 -10.05
CA LYS A 316 -19.10 20.25 -9.78
C LYS A 316 -19.14 21.07 -8.49
N GLU A 317 -20.29 21.67 -8.17
CA GLU A 317 -20.47 22.49 -6.98
C GLU A 317 -20.32 21.68 -5.67
N GLU A 318 -20.48 20.35 -5.71
CA GLU A 318 -20.21 19.46 -4.58
C GLU A 318 -18.71 19.38 -4.28
N GLY A 319 -17.90 19.17 -5.32
CA GLY A 319 -16.44 19.19 -5.19
C GLY A 319 -15.93 20.56 -4.78
N ASP A 320 -16.43 21.65 -5.38
CA ASP A 320 -16.06 23.03 -5.00
C ASP A 320 -16.35 23.33 -3.52
N SER A 321 -17.50 22.87 -3.00
CA SER A 321 -17.87 23.03 -1.59
C SER A 321 -16.94 22.25 -0.66
N PHE A 322 -16.60 21.01 -1.03
CA PHE A 322 -15.66 20.19 -0.25
C PHE A 322 -14.24 20.75 -0.28
N THR A 323 -13.76 21.23 -1.43
CA THR A 323 -12.46 21.91 -1.55
C THR A 323 -12.40 23.15 -0.68
N SER A 324 -13.49 23.95 -0.70
CA SER A 324 -13.61 25.17 0.11
C SER A 324 -13.57 24.87 1.61
N ALA A 325 -14.30 23.84 2.05
CA ALA A 325 -14.32 23.43 3.44
C ALA A 325 -12.97 22.86 3.90
N ALA A 326 -12.39 21.95 3.11
CA ALA A 326 -11.17 21.23 3.47
C ALA A 326 -9.96 22.17 3.58
N ASN A 327 -9.71 22.96 2.53
CA ASN A 327 -8.59 23.89 2.52
C ASN A 327 -8.87 25.15 3.36
N GLY A 328 -10.14 25.50 3.58
CA GLY A 328 -10.53 26.48 4.59
C GLY A 328 -10.13 26.06 6.00
N ALA A 329 -10.28 24.77 6.34
CA ALA A 329 -9.84 24.24 7.63
C ALA A 329 -8.32 24.29 7.80
N VAL A 330 -7.56 23.93 6.76
CA VAL A 330 -6.09 24.05 6.75
C VAL A 330 -5.66 25.50 6.94
N LEU A 331 -6.23 26.44 6.16
CA LEU A 331 -5.90 27.85 6.27
C LEU A 331 -6.26 28.42 7.66
N ALA A 332 -7.41 28.03 8.22
CA ALA A 332 -7.83 28.44 9.54
C ALA A 332 -6.85 27.98 10.63
N SER A 333 -6.38 26.72 10.53
CA SER A 333 -5.34 26.16 11.40
C SER A 333 -4.05 26.98 11.33
N LEU A 334 -3.52 27.20 10.12
CA LEU A 334 -2.29 27.96 9.90
C LEU A 334 -2.37 29.42 10.40
N LEU A 335 -3.55 30.04 10.31
CA LEU A 335 -3.77 31.41 10.75
C LEU A 335 -4.10 31.54 12.25
N ASN A 336 -4.32 30.42 12.96
CA ASN A 336 -4.93 30.38 14.29
C ASN A 336 -6.22 31.23 14.35
N ALA A 337 -7.13 30.98 13.41
CA ALA A 337 -8.37 31.73 13.23
C ALA A 337 -9.59 30.80 13.23
N PRO A 338 -10.79 31.28 13.63
CA PRO A 338 -12.00 30.49 13.53
C PRO A 338 -12.36 30.21 12.06
N LEU A 339 -12.76 28.96 11.80
CA LEU A 339 -13.39 28.54 10.55
C LEU A 339 -14.92 28.69 10.69
N LEU A 340 -15.52 29.43 9.77
CA LEU A 340 -16.95 29.65 9.67
C LEU A 340 -17.43 29.22 8.27
N TYR A 341 -18.74 28.98 8.15
CA TYR A 341 -19.35 28.54 6.91
C TYR A 341 -20.46 29.49 6.48
N THR A 342 -20.72 29.61 5.18
CA THR A 342 -21.87 30.36 4.66
C THR A 342 -22.44 29.70 3.40
N SER A 343 -23.69 29.99 3.06
CA SER A 343 -24.29 29.50 1.83
C SER A 343 -23.84 30.33 0.61
N PRO A 344 -23.92 29.77 -0.62
CA PRO A 344 -23.64 30.52 -1.84
C PRO A 344 -24.56 31.73 -2.04
N SER A 345 -25.82 31.62 -1.64
CA SER A 345 -26.84 32.64 -1.92
C SER A 345 -26.83 33.82 -0.95
N SER A 346 -26.41 33.62 0.31
CA SER A 346 -26.52 34.62 1.38
C SER A 346 -25.43 34.49 2.43
N LEU A 347 -25.08 35.60 3.09
CA LEU A 347 -24.26 35.55 4.30
C LEU A 347 -25.09 34.95 5.45
N SER A 348 -24.65 33.81 5.99
CA SER A 348 -25.34 33.15 7.10
C SER A 348 -25.44 34.09 8.31
N PRO A 349 -26.62 34.26 8.93
CA PRO A 349 -26.79 35.07 10.14
C PRO A 349 -25.87 34.64 11.28
N ALA A 350 -25.71 33.32 11.48
CA ALA A 350 -24.83 32.79 12.52
C ALA A 350 -23.38 33.25 12.30
N THR A 351 -22.88 33.12 11.07
CA THR A 351 -21.53 33.57 10.68
C THR A 351 -21.38 35.08 10.85
N LYS A 352 -22.36 35.87 10.40
CA LYS A 352 -22.35 37.32 10.56
C LYS A 352 -22.24 37.74 12.02
N ASP A 353 -23.02 37.11 12.90
CA ASP A 353 -23.01 37.39 14.33
C ASP A 353 -21.65 37.07 14.95
N VAL A 354 -21.01 35.96 14.57
CA VAL A 354 -19.65 35.63 15.04
C VAL A 354 -18.63 36.66 14.58
N LEU A 355 -18.66 37.06 13.30
CA LEU A 355 -17.72 38.04 12.76
C LEU A 355 -17.79 39.38 13.52
N TYR A 356 -19.00 39.83 13.88
CA TYR A 356 -19.19 41.03 14.70
C TYR A 356 -18.74 40.83 16.14
N LYS A 357 -19.14 39.72 16.79
CA LYS A 357 -18.79 39.41 18.18
C LYS A 357 -17.28 39.30 18.40
N LEU A 358 -16.58 38.58 17.53
CA LEU A 358 -15.13 38.40 17.64
C LEU A 358 -14.34 39.63 17.19
N GLY A 359 -15.01 40.66 16.65
CA GLY A 359 -14.36 41.91 16.22
C GLY A 359 -13.53 41.77 14.95
N VAL A 360 -13.83 40.79 14.09
CA VAL A 360 -13.02 40.41 12.92
C VAL A 360 -12.76 41.61 12.00
N LYS A 361 -11.51 41.78 11.58
CA LYS A 361 -11.07 42.87 10.69
C LYS A 361 -10.73 42.36 9.29
N LYS A 362 -10.17 41.15 9.19
CA LYS A 362 -9.74 40.54 7.93
C LYS A 362 -10.40 39.17 7.75
N ILE A 363 -11.02 38.95 6.61
CA ILE A 363 -11.86 37.79 6.31
C ILE A 363 -11.29 37.10 5.08
N TYR A 364 -10.82 35.86 5.24
CA TYR A 364 -10.35 35.02 4.16
C TYR A 364 -11.53 34.17 3.68
N ILE A 365 -12.02 34.42 2.48
CA ILE A 365 -13.20 33.78 1.92
C ILE A 365 -12.73 32.72 0.93
N VAL A 366 -12.98 31.46 1.26
CA VAL A 366 -12.72 30.32 0.37
C VAL A 366 -14.03 30.00 -0.37
N ASP A 367 -14.08 30.40 -1.64
CA ASP A 367 -15.25 30.43 -2.52
C ASP A 367 -14.89 29.76 -3.85
N ILE A 368 -14.43 28.51 -3.79
CA ILE A 368 -14.04 27.74 -4.99
C ILE A 368 -15.25 27.65 -5.93
N GLY A 369 -15.02 27.87 -7.22
CA GLY A 369 -16.09 27.93 -8.22
C GLY A 369 -16.85 29.26 -8.25
N ASN A 370 -16.46 30.26 -7.44
CA ASN A 370 -17.08 31.59 -7.39
C ASN A 370 -18.61 31.53 -7.14
N LEU A 371 -19.02 30.67 -6.22
CA LEU A 371 -20.43 30.38 -5.91
C LEU A 371 -21.09 31.52 -5.09
N PHE A 372 -20.31 32.29 -4.33
CA PHE A 372 -20.84 33.29 -3.40
C PHE A 372 -21.41 34.53 -4.11
N SER A 373 -22.68 34.79 -3.86
CA SER A 373 -23.47 35.78 -4.59
C SER A 373 -22.94 37.20 -4.41
N ILE A 374 -23.15 38.06 -5.41
CA ILE A 374 -22.74 39.48 -5.36
C ILE A 374 -23.35 40.19 -4.14
N ASN A 375 -24.61 39.89 -3.81
CA ASN A 375 -25.28 40.48 -2.64
C ASN A 375 -24.59 40.08 -1.33
N ALA A 376 -24.27 38.80 -1.18
CA ALA A 376 -23.59 38.30 0.01
C ALA A 376 -22.13 38.80 0.10
N LYS A 377 -21.43 38.93 -1.04
CA LYS A 377 -20.11 39.58 -1.14
C LYS A 377 -20.15 41.04 -0.69
N ASN A 378 -21.17 41.79 -1.12
CA ASN A 378 -21.34 43.18 -0.71
C ASN A 378 -21.64 43.28 0.79
N GLU A 379 -22.44 42.37 1.33
CA GLU A 379 -22.77 42.34 2.75
C GLU A 379 -21.54 42.06 3.63
N ILE A 380 -20.77 41.01 3.34
CA ILE A 380 -19.61 40.64 4.18
C ILE A 380 -18.50 41.70 4.15
N LYS A 381 -18.34 42.43 3.03
CA LYS A 381 -17.39 43.56 2.90
C LYS A 381 -17.70 44.73 3.83
N THR A 382 -18.94 44.85 4.32
CA THR A 382 -19.28 45.87 5.32
C THR A 382 -18.74 45.56 6.72
N ILE A 383 -18.27 44.32 6.95
CA ILE A 383 -17.79 43.85 8.26
C ILE A 383 -16.27 44.01 8.39
N GLY A 384 -15.51 43.67 7.34
CA GLY A 384 -14.05 43.72 7.33
C GLY A 384 -13.44 43.62 5.93
N GLU A 385 -12.11 43.70 5.85
CA GLU A 385 -11.32 43.50 4.64
C GLU A 385 -11.45 42.05 4.17
N THR A 386 -11.84 41.82 2.92
CA THR A 386 -12.07 40.48 2.37
C THR A 386 -10.99 40.08 1.37
N ILE A 387 -10.41 38.88 1.52
CA ILE A 387 -9.55 38.22 0.54
C ILE A 387 -10.29 37.00 0.00
N TYR A 388 -10.41 36.86 -1.31
CA TYR A 388 -11.11 35.74 -1.94
C TYR A 388 -10.13 34.74 -2.55
N TYR A 389 -10.43 33.46 -2.37
CA TYR A 389 -9.84 32.34 -3.11
C TYR A 389 -10.96 31.66 -3.87
N GLN A 390 -10.89 31.71 -5.21
CA GLN A 390 -11.97 31.27 -6.09
C GLN A 390 -11.57 30.09 -6.97
N GLN A 391 -10.28 29.82 -7.06
CA GLN A 391 -9.71 28.67 -7.75
C GLN A 391 -8.89 27.82 -6.77
N PRO A 392 -8.89 26.49 -6.90
CA PRO A 392 -8.15 25.62 -5.98
C PRO A 392 -6.66 25.98 -5.87
N GLU A 393 -6.03 26.35 -6.98
CA GLU A 393 -4.61 26.70 -7.05
C GLU A 393 -4.25 27.92 -6.20
N GLU A 394 -5.17 28.87 -6.06
CA GLU A 394 -4.94 30.08 -5.25
C GLU A 394 -4.83 29.74 -3.77
N ILE A 395 -5.72 28.86 -3.28
CA ILE A 395 -5.68 28.44 -1.87
C ILE A 395 -4.52 27.47 -1.61
N TYR A 396 -4.18 26.58 -2.55
CA TYR A 396 -3.02 25.69 -2.40
C TYR A 396 -1.72 26.49 -2.28
N LYS A 397 -1.51 27.47 -3.18
CA LYS A 397 -0.35 28.36 -3.12
C LYS A 397 -0.36 29.20 -1.86
N CYS A 398 -1.52 29.66 -1.39
CA CYS A 398 -1.62 30.38 -0.14
C CYS A 398 -1.18 29.54 1.06
N VAL A 399 -1.69 28.30 1.18
CA VAL A 399 -1.32 27.36 2.24
C VAL A 399 0.19 27.13 2.23
N ARG A 400 0.74 26.74 1.07
CA ARG A 400 2.17 26.49 0.88
C ARG A 400 3.03 27.72 1.20
N ASN A 401 2.61 28.92 0.80
CA ASN A 401 3.35 30.16 1.10
C ASN A 401 3.35 30.53 2.59
N ILE A 402 2.32 30.13 3.34
CA ILE A 402 2.24 30.36 4.78
C ILE A 402 3.06 29.32 5.55
N SER A 403 2.96 28.05 5.16
CA SER A 403 3.61 26.95 5.88
C SER A 403 5.03 26.65 5.43
N ASN A 404 5.43 27.08 4.22
CA ASN A 404 6.62 26.61 3.50
C ASN A 404 6.67 25.09 3.28
N SER A 405 5.55 24.37 3.43
CA SER A 405 5.48 22.93 3.19
C SER A 405 5.18 22.64 1.71
N TYR A 406 5.82 21.59 1.22
CA TYR A 406 5.62 21.00 -0.12
C TYR A 406 4.76 19.74 -0.05
N ASP A 407 4.38 19.32 1.16
CA ASP A 407 3.61 18.12 1.39
C ASP A 407 2.20 18.29 0.81
N ILE A 408 1.53 17.17 0.56
CA ILE A 408 0.17 17.16 0.01
C ILE A 408 -0.62 15.99 0.58
N VAL A 409 -1.93 16.20 0.68
CA VAL A 409 -2.89 15.14 1.03
C VAL A 409 -3.85 14.93 -0.12
N PHE A 410 -3.88 13.71 -0.68
CA PHE A 410 -4.86 13.31 -1.69
C PHE A 410 -6.11 12.70 -1.03
N THR A 411 -7.28 13.02 -1.57
CA THR A 411 -8.55 12.37 -1.21
C THR A 411 -9.52 12.42 -2.40
N THR A 412 -10.75 11.94 -2.23
CA THR A 412 -11.80 11.91 -3.27
C THR A 412 -13.14 12.38 -2.72
N ILE A 413 -14.02 12.87 -3.61
CA ILE A 413 -15.43 13.15 -3.27
C ILE A 413 -16.27 11.88 -3.14
N GLU A 414 -15.74 10.74 -3.58
CA GLU A 414 -16.50 9.50 -3.57
C GLU A 414 -16.70 8.99 -2.12
N PRO A 415 -17.94 8.65 -1.73
CA PRO A 415 -18.18 8.00 -0.46
C PRO A 415 -17.45 6.67 -0.34
N TRP A 416 -17.19 6.26 0.89
CA TRP A 416 -16.57 4.99 1.20
C TRP A 416 -17.31 3.82 0.55
N MET A 417 -16.58 3.07 -0.28
CA MET A 417 -17.06 1.83 -0.85
C MET A 417 -16.94 0.72 0.19
N GLN A 418 -18.03 0.47 0.92
CA GLN A 418 -18.15 -0.71 1.77
C GLN A 418 -17.86 -1.96 0.91
N TRP A 419 -17.18 -2.95 1.48
CA TRP A 419 -16.73 -4.16 0.77
C TRP A 419 -16.99 -5.42 1.60
N TYR A 420 -17.01 -6.57 0.92
CA TYR A 420 -17.22 -7.88 1.54
C TYR A 420 -15.89 -8.53 1.91
N VAL A 421 -15.69 -8.85 3.19
CA VAL A 421 -14.41 -9.33 3.73
C VAL A 421 -13.89 -10.57 3.01
N SER A 422 -14.73 -11.60 2.89
CA SER A 422 -14.37 -12.89 2.28
C SER A 422 -14.21 -12.82 0.76
N GLU A 423 -14.77 -11.81 0.11
CA GLU A 423 -14.79 -11.71 -1.35
C GLU A 423 -13.80 -10.64 -1.88
N LEU A 424 -13.26 -9.80 -1.00
CA LEU A 424 -12.35 -8.70 -1.32
C LEU A 424 -12.83 -7.84 -2.49
N LYS A 425 -14.14 -7.53 -2.46
CA LYS A 425 -14.78 -6.73 -3.51
C LYS A 425 -15.72 -5.68 -2.92
N PRO A 426 -15.92 -4.55 -3.60
CA PRO A 426 -16.92 -3.56 -3.22
C PRO A 426 -18.33 -4.16 -3.13
N SER A 427 -19.09 -3.69 -2.17
CA SER A 427 -20.52 -3.95 -2.05
C SER A 427 -21.31 -3.01 -2.96
N GLU A 428 -22.49 -3.43 -3.37
CA GLU A 428 -23.41 -2.60 -4.16
C GLU A 428 -24.00 -1.43 -3.36
N LYS A 429 -23.84 -1.43 -2.03
CA LYS A 429 -24.38 -0.40 -1.14
C LYS A 429 -23.37 0.72 -0.96
N ILE A 430 -23.74 1.91 -1.41
CA ILE A 430 -23.00 3.15 -1.13
C ILE A 430 -23.64 3.82 0.08
N LYS A 431 -22.83 4.13 1.10
CA LYS A 431 -23.26 4.93 2.25
C LYS A 431 -23.00 6.40 1.95
N ASP A 432 -23.98 7.06 1.35
CA ASP A 432 -23.92 8.49 1.08
C ASP A 432 -23.60 9.28 2.36
N GLY A 433 -22.61 10.17 2.27
CA GLY A 433 -22.10 10.95 3.41
C GLY A 433 -20.92 10.35 4.17
N ALA A 434 -20.55 9.08 3.94
CA ALA A 434 -19.33 8.49 4.50
C ALA A 434 -18.09 8.94 3.71
N LEU A 435 -17.65 10.19 3.91
CA LEU A 435 -16.60 10.84 3.12
C LEU A 435 -15.25 10.91 3.84
N PHE A 436 -14.17 10.89 3.07
CA PHE A 436 -12.80 11.03 3.56
C PHE A 436 -12.32 12.49 3.71
N ILE A 437 -13.14 13.47 3.29
CA ILE A 437 -12.80 14.90 3.30
C ILE A 437 -12.42 15.41 4.70
N GLY A 438 -13.22 15.08 5.73
CA GLY A 438 -12.93 15.47 7.12
C GLY A 438 -11.61 14.91 7.64
N PRO A 439 -11.40 13.58 7.60
CA PRO A 439 -10.12 12.96 7.95
C PRO A 439 -8.92 13.54 7.18
N ALA A 440 -9.06 13.74 5.86
CA ALA A 440 -8.02 14.33 5.02
C ALA A 440 -7.68 15.77 5.45
N SER A 441 -8.70 16.58 5.74
CA SER A 441 -8.53 17.96 6.23
C SER A 441 -7.81 18.00 7.57
N TYR A 442 -8.07 17.02 8.45
CA TYR A 442 -7.43 16.97 9.76
C TYR A 442 -5.92 16.69 9.65
N ILE A 443 -5.51 15.65 8.91
CA ILE A 443 -4.08 15.36 8.72
C ILE A 443 -3.38 16.47 7.93
N ALA A 444 -4.05 17.05 6.92
CA ALA A 444 -3.51 18.18 6.17
C ALA A 444 -3.30 19.42 7.05
N ALA A 445 -4.23 19.71 7.97
CA ALA A 445 -4.10 20.80 8.92
C ALA A 445 -2.96 20.55 9.93
N HIS A 446 -2.67 19.30 10.28
CA HIS A 446 -1.52 18.93 11.12
C HIS A 446 -0.19 19.18 10.40
N HIS A 447 -0.10 18.81 9.12
CA HIS A 447 1.11 19.02 8.29
C HIS A 447 1.23 20.46 7.76
N GLY A 448 0.18 21.27 7.86
CA GLY A 448 0.15 22.62 7.29
C GLY A 448 0.17 22.60 5.75
N CYS A 449 -0.46 21.60 5.13
CA CYS A 449 -0.39 21.35 3.70
C CYS A 449 -1.78 21.31 3.06
N PRO A 450 -1.91 21.54 1.74
CA PRO A 450 -3.21 21.54 1.08
C PRO A 450 -3.82 20.14 0.93
N VAL A 451 -5.15 20.09 0.82
CA VAL A 451 -5.92 18.90 0.45
C VAL A 451 -6.24 18.97 -1.05
N PHE A 452 -5.70 18.02 -1.81
CA PHE A 452 -6.01 17.80 -3.22
C PHE A 452 -7.12 16.75 -3.34
N ILE A 453 -8.31 17.19 -3.68
CA ILE A 453 -9.41 16.28 -4.05
C ILE A 453 -9.19 15.86 -5.50
N VAL A 454 -8.90 14.59 -5.76
CA VAL A 454 -8.49 14.13 -7.11
C VAL A 454 -9.55 14.41 -8.18
N ASP A 455 -10.82 14.32 -7.83
CA ASP A 455 -11.95 14.59 -8.74
C ASP A 455 -12.01 16.06 -9.20
N GLU A 456 -11.43 16.99 -8.44
CA GLU A 456 -11.51 18.43 -8.71
C GLU A 456 -10.58 18.91 -9.81
N HIS A 457 -9.62 18.07 -10.20
CA HIS A 457 -8.58 18.40 -11.17
C HIS A 457 -8.68 17.43 -12.35
N PRO A 458 -8.84 17.92 -13.59
CA PRO A 458 -8.81 17.08 -14.77
C PRO A 458 -7.56 16.18 -14.83
N GLU A 459 -6.39 16.71 -14.50
CA GLU A 459 -5.13 15.95 -14.52
C GLU A 459 -5.15 14.77 -13.54
N LEU A 460 -5.55 15.01 -12.28
CA LEU A 460 -5.57 13.97 -11.25
C LEU A 460 -6.73 12.98 -11.41
N SER A 461 -7.91 13.46 -11.81
CA SER A 461 -9.09 12.63 -12.00
C SER A 461 -8.91 11.62 -13.13
N LYS A 462 -8.08 11.93 -14.15
CA LYS A 462 -7.65 10.97 -15.18
C LYS A 462 -6.59 10.00 -14.65
N ALA A 463 -5.56 10.51 -13.99
CA ALA A 463 -4.46 9.67 -13.49
C ALA A 463 -4.92 8.59 -12.50
N VAL A 464 -5.88 8.91 -11.62
CA VAL A 464 -6.34 7.97 -10.58
C VAL A 464 -7.14 6.78 -11.12
N VAL A 465 -7.66 6.87 -12.36
CA VAL A 465 -8.59 5.87 -12.91
C VAL A 465 -7.95 4.49 -12.99
N TYR A 466 -6.72 4.39 -13.51
CA TYR A 466 -6.00 3.12 -13.60
C TYR A 466 -5.87 2.46 -12.22
N HIS A 467 -5.40 3.20 -11.22
CA HIS A 467 -5.15 2.66 -9.89
C HIS A 467 -6.43 2.14 -9.22
N LYS A 468 -7.53 2.86 -9.38
CA LYS A 468 -8.84 2.44 -8.87
C LYS A 468 -9.36 1.20 -9.59
N ASP A 469 -9.44 1.25 -10.92
CA ASP A 469 -10.04 0.16 -11.71
C ASP A 469 -9.19 -1.11 -11.68
N PHE A 470 -7.87 -0.98 -11.66
CA PHE A 470 -6.95 -2.08 -11.45
C PHE A 470 -7.24 -2.78 -10.12
N TRP A 471 -7.34 -2.04 -9.01
CA TRP A 471 -7.55 -2.66 -7.70
C TRP A 471 -8.94 -3.29 -7.57
N ILE A 472 -9.99 -2.65 -8.09
CA ILE A 472 -11.34 -3.23 -8.10
C ILE A 472 -11.37 -4.60 -8.80
N LYS A 473 -10.60 -4.75 -9.88
CA LYS A 473 -10.56 -5.99 -10.67
C LYS A 473 -9.62 -7.03 -10.06
N ASN A 474 -8.52 -6.61 -9.45
CA ASN A 474 -7.41 -7.48 -9.07
C ASN A 474 -7.26 -7.68 -7.55
N ALA A 475 -8.03 -7.05 -6.68
CA ALA A 475 -7.92 -7.27 -5.22
C ALA A 475 -8.14 -8.74 -4.80
N GLN A 476 -8.98 -9.49 -5.53
CA GLN A 476 -9.20 -10.91 -5.28
C GLN A 476 -8.12 -11.80 -5.89
N PHE A 477 -7.59 -11.43 -7.07
CA PHE A 477 -6.60 -12.25 -7.79
C PHE A 477 -5.16 -11.94 -7.43
N ARG A 478 -4.93 -10.74 -6.90
CA ARG A 478 -3.63 -10.20 -6.49
C ARG A 478 -2.59 -10.17 -7.61
N THR A 479 -3.05 -10.02 -8.85
CA THR A 479 -2.20 -9.76 -10.02
C THR A 479 -1.33 -8.53 -9.79
N GLU A 480 -0.09 -8.58 -10.28
CA GLU A 480 0.87 -7.50 -10.17
C GLU A 480 0.49 -6.30 -11.05
N PRO A 481 0.79 -5.08 -10.60
CA PRO A 481 0.49 -3.87 -11.35
C PRO A 481 1.42 -3.70 -12.56
N SER A 482 0.87 -3.13 -13.64
CA SER A 482 1.63 -2.69 -14.81
C SER A 482 2.58 -1.55 -14.44
N ALA A 483 3.87 -1.76 -14.67
CA ALA A 483 4.90 -0.75 -14.46
C ALA A 483 4.73 0.43 -15.42
N GLY A 484 4.40 0.15 -16.69
CA GLY A 484 4.17 1.19 -17.71
C GLY A 484 3.06 2.16 -17.31
N ASP A 485 1.93 1.63 -16.84
CA ASP A 485 0.77 2.44 -16.46
C ASP A 485 1.02 3.27 -15.19
N MET A 486 1.76 2.72 -14.22
CA MET A 486 2.22 3.49 -13.05
C MET A 486 3.17 4.62 -13.43
N ILE A 487 4.08 4.39 -14.39
CA ILE A 487 5.00 5.43 -14.88
C ILE A 487 4.22 6.56 -15.56
N LEU A 488 3.29 6.24 -16.47
CA LEU A 488 2.55 7.26 -17.23
C LEU A 488 1.65 8.10 -16.34
N SER A 489 0.80 7.45 -15.54
CA SER A 489 -0.10 8.13 -14.60
C SER A 489 0.69 8.96 -13.57
N GLY A 490 1.74 8.40 -12.96
CA GLY A 490 2.54 9.09 -11.97
C GLY A 490 3.33 10.28 -12.53
N ARG A 491 3.85 10.21 -13.77
CA ARG A 491 4.50 11.34 -14.45
C ARG A 491 3.53 12.51 -14.67
N GLU A 492 2.29 12.24 -15.04
CA GLU A 492 1.29 13.31 -15.22
C GLU A 492 0.85 13.92 -13.89
N VAL A 493 0.75 13.14 -12.81
CA VAL A 493 0.57 13.68 -11.45
C VAL A 493 1.72 14.64 -11.10
N TYR A 494 2.97 14.23 -11.31
CA TYR A 494 4.12 15.09 -10.98
C TYR A 494 4.22 16.33 -11.84
N LYS A 495 3.88 16.24 -13.13
CA LYS A 495 3.79 17.41 -14.02
C LYS A 495 2.74 18.41 -13.53
N PHE A 496 1.61 17.93 -13.02
CA PHE A 496 0.60 18.78 -12.38
C PHE A 496 1.12 19.39 -11.06
N LEU A 497 1.77 18.60 -10.21
CA LEU A 497 2.34 19.09 -8.94
C LEU A 497 3.41 20.16 -9.19
N ASP A 498 4.33 19.94 -10.13
CA ASP A 498 5.38 20.89 -10.51
C ASP A 498 4.81 22.19 -11.08
N LYS A 499 3.77 22.12 -11.93
CA LYS A 499 3.02 23.31 -12.43
C LYS A 499 2.49 24.18 -11.28
N LEU A 500 2.17 23.58 -10.13
CA LEU A 500 1.73 24.28 -8.91
C LEU A 500 2.87 24.59 -7.93
N GLY A 501 4.07 24.09 -8.21
CA GLY A 501 5.31 24.25 -7.45
C GLY A 501 5.57 23.14 -6.42
N PHE A 502 4.70 22.13 -6.28
CA PHE A 502 4.76 21.13 -5.21
C PHE A 502 5.80 20.02 -5.42
N ASP A 503 6.41 19.89 -6.60
CA ASP A 503 7.62 19.04 -6.77
C ASP A 503 8.79 19.71 -6.03
N LYS A 504 9.14 19.20 -4.84
CA LYS A 504 10.13 19.83 -3.97
C LYS A 504 11.50 19.86 -4.62
N LYS A 505 11.89 18.75 -5.24
CA LYS A 505 13.18 18.61 -5.93
C LYS A 505 13.31 19.55 -7.13
N ALA A 506 12.23 19.80 -7.86
CA ALA A 506 12.25 20.74 -8.98
C ALA A 506 12.31 22.21 -8.53
N ASN A 507 11.88 22.51 -7.30
CA ASN A 507 11.66 23.87 -6.81
C ASN A 507 12.61 24.28 -5.66
N THR A 508 13.58 23.43 -5.29
CA THR A 508 14.60 23.68 -4.26
C THR A 508 15.95 23.07 -4.64
N ASP A 509 17.04 23.51 -4.02
CA ASP A 509 18.36 22.89 -4.14
C ASP A 509 18.52 21.68 -3.18
N GLU A 510 17.45 21.26 -2.50
CA GLU A 510 17.47 20.16 -1.54
C GLU A 510 17.23 18.82 -2.25
N GLU A 511 18.03 17.79 -1.93
CA GLU A 511 17.75 16.38 -2.30
C GLU A 511 16.62 15.77 -1.44
N ALA A 512 15.77 16.61 -0.84
CA ALA A 512 14.71 16.19 0.05
C ALA A 512 13.41 15.91 -0.71
N MET A 513 12.69 14.88 -0.28
CA MET A 513 11.38 14.48 -0.81
C MET A 513 10.25 15.19 -0.06
N GLU A 514 9.19 15.57 -0.78
CA GLU A 514 7.90 15.90 -0.18
C GLU A 514 7.17 14.66 0.37
N THR A 515 6.28 14.89 1.33
CA THR A 515 5.36 13.86 1.85
C THR A 515 4.05 13.87 1.07
N ILE A 516 3.63 12.69 0.61
CA ILE A 516 2.33 12.48 -0.05
C ILE A 516 1.51 11.50 0.79
N ILE A 517 0.37 11.96 1.29
CA ILE A 517 -0.55 11.11 2.07
C ILE A 517 -1.86 10.91 1.30
N THR A 518 -2.25 9.67 1.07
CA THR A 518 -3.58 9.33 0.54
C THR A 518 -4.54 9.00 1.68
N VAL A 519 -5.67 9.71 1.74
CA VAL A 519 -6.77 9.42 2.68
C VAL A 519 -8.00 9.01 1.89
N ALA A 520 -8.11 7.71 1.63
CA ALA A 520 -9.20 7.10 0.89
C ALA A 520 -9.25 5.59 1.11
N GLY A 521 -10.44 5.00 1.02
CA GLY A 521 -10.61 3.55 1.02
C GLY A 521 -9.88 2.89 -0.16
N GLN A 522 -9.46 1.63 0.02
CA GLN A 522 -8.70 0.89 -1.01
C GLN A 522 -9.42 0.75 -2.36
N PHE A 523 -10.75 0.74 -2.38
CA PHE A 523 -11.54 0.68 -3.63
C PHE A 523 -11.93 2.05 -4.18
N ASN A 524 -11.68 3.11 -3.42
CA ASN A 524 -11.84 4.49 -3.88
C ASN A 524 -10.58 4.95 -4.63
N ILE A 525 -9.40 4.66 -4.07
CA ILE A 525 -8.08 4.85 -4.71
C ILE A 525 -7.26 3.60 -4.39
N GLY A 526 -6.76 2.87 -5.38
CA GLY A 526 -6.00 1.63 -5.17
C GLY A 526 -4.59 1.86 -4.60
N PRO A 527 -3.98 0.86 -3.93
CA PRO A 527 -2.63 0.97 -3.32
C PRO A 527 -1.51 1.19 -4.34
N THR A 528 -1.74 0.86 -5.63
CA THR A 528 -0.80 1.17 -6.71
C THR A 528 -0.54 2.68 -6.85
N TRP A 529 -1.49 3.52 -6.44
CA TRP A 529 -1.33 4.98 -6.43
C TRP A 529 -0.15 5.39 -5.54
N ASP A 530 -0.11 4.90 -4.31
CA ASP A 530 0.94 5.27 -3.34
C ASP A 530 2.28 4.65 -3.70
N ARG A 531 2.27 3.40 -4.19
CA ARG A 531 3.47 2.69 -4.63
C ARG A 531 4.17 3.36 -5.81
N THR A 532 3.41 4.06 -6.65
CA THR A 532 3.93 4.80 -7.81
C THR A 532 4.86 5.94 -7.40
N PHE A 533 4.62 6.57 -6.25
CA PHE A 533 5.38 7.74 -5.82
C PHE A 533 6.67 7.43 -5.06
N VAL A 534 6.88 6.19 -4.63
CA VAL A 534 8.10 5.75 -3.92
C VAL A 534 9.34 6.05 -4.77
N GLY A 535 10.38 6.59 -4.14
CA GLY A 535 11.61 7.07 -4.78
C GLY A 535 11.56 8.51 -5.29
N LYS A 536 10.36 9.08 -5.47
CA LYS A 536 10.16 10.48 -5.83
C LYS A 536 9.56 11.31 -4.66
N ALA A 537 8.72 10.70 -3.83
CA ALA A 537 8.19 11.24 -2.58
C ALA A 537 8.18 10.20 -1.45
N LEU A 538 8.01 10.67 -0.22
CA LEU A 538 7.65 9.85 0.94
C LEU A 538 6.13 9.59 0.92
N SER A 539 5.70 8.45 0.37
CA SER A 539 4.27 8.13 0.25
C SER A 539 3.73 7.31 1.42
N GLY A 540 2.51 7.63 1.85
CA GLY A 540 1.78 6.87 2.88
C GLY A 540 0.27 6.94 2.70
N ARG A 541 -0.45 6.03 3.36
CA ARG A 541 -1.90 5.91 3.22
C ARG A 541 -2.64 5.65 4.53
N PHE A 542 -3.80 6.28 4.65
CA PHE A 542 -4.87 5.89 5.58
C PHE A 542 -6.08 5.39 4.78
N HIS A 543 -6.53 4.16 5.05
CA HIS A 543 -7.68 3.56 4.35
C HIS A 543 -8.60 2.81 5.33
N PHE A 544 -9.57 2.05 4.78
CA PHE A 544 -10.80 1.56 5.43
C PHE A 544 -11.92 2.61 5.49
N SER A 545 -12.80 2.58 6.50
CA SER A 545 -13.89 3.54 6.60
C SER A 545 -13.39 4.91 7.08
N PRO A 546 -14.10 6.02 6.79
CA PRO A 546 -13.75 7.34 7.30
C PRO A 546 -13.66 7.43 8.82
N VAL A 547 -14.39 6.56 9.53
CA VAL A 547 -14.32 6.45 10.98
C VAL A 547 -12.99 5.81 11.39
N ASP A 548 -12.64 4.68 10.78
CA ASP A 548 -11.36 4.00 11.03
C ASP A 548 -10.18 4.94 10.73
N THR A 549 -10.22 5.66 9.61
CA THR A 549 -9.16 6.62 9.25
C THR A 549 -9.09 7.80 10.22
N SER A 550 -10.23 8.33 10.70
CA SER A 550 -10.24 9.42 11.69
C SER A 550 -9.51 9.03 12.97
N TYR A 551 -9.82 7.84 13.52
CA TYR A 551 -9.17 7.34 14.73
C TYR A 551 -7.69 7.04 14.50
N TRP A 552 -7.35 6.48 13.33
CA TRP A 552 -5.96 6.15 13.00
C TRP A 552 -5.09 7.39 12.81
N ILE A 553 -5.60 8.42 12.12
CA ILE A 553 -4.94 9.72 11.96
C ILE A 553 -4.76 10.39 13.33
N ALA A 554 -5.79 10.39 14.17
CA ALA A 554 -5.68 10.93 15.53
C ALA A 554 -4.59 10.22 16.33
N ARG A 555 -4.47 8.89 16.22
CA ARG A 555 -3.39 8.13 16.85
C ARG A 555 -1.99 8.55 16.36
N ASN A 556 -1.82 8.81 15.07
CA ASN A 556 -0.54 9.28 14.51
C ASN A 556 -0.19 10.68 15.02
N VAL A 557 -1.15 11.63 14.94
CA VAL A 557 -0.97 13.01 15.42
C VAL A 557 -0.62 13.05 16.91
N PHE A 558 -1.26 12.21 17.72
CA PHE A 558 -1.01 12.14 19.17
C PHE A 558 0.06 11.12 19.57
N TYR A 559 0.71 10.42 18.63
CA TYR A 559 1.70 9.39 18.94
C TYR A 559 2.79 9.85 19.92
N PRO A 560 3.34 11.08 19.83
CA PRO A 560 4.34 11.55 20.79
C PRO A 560 3.88 11.48 22.25
N ALA A 561 2.59 11.67 22.53
CA ALA A 561 2.02 11.50 23.87
C ALA A 561 1.55 10.06 24.10
N LEU A 562 0.85 9.47 23.13
CA LEU A 562 0.22 8.14 23.27
C LEU A 562 1.23 7.02 23.47
N ILE A 563 2.46 7.14 22.96
CA ILE A 563 3.48 6.12 23.19
C ILE A 563 3.80 5.97 24.68
N PHE A 564 3.75 7.04 25.50
CA PHE A 564 4.01 6.94 26.94
C PHE A 564 2.87 6.26 27.72
N GLU A 565 1.71 6.03 27.11
CA GLU A 565 0.66 5.19 27.69
C GLU A 565 0.91 3.70 27.42
N ASN A 566 1.86 3.37 26.54
CA ASN A 566 2.25 1.99 26.30
C ASN A 566 2.99 1.42 27.54
N PRO A 567 2.56 0.27 28.08
CA PRO A 567 3.21 -0.36 29.23
C PRO A 567 4.72 -0.60 29.04
N ALA A 568 5.19 -0.72 27.79
CA ALA A 568 6.60 -0.82 27.43
C ALA A 568 7.46 0.38 27.87
N LEU A 569 6.86 1.54 28.18
CA LEU A 569 7.55 2.74 28.66
C LEU A 569 7.43 2.95 30.17
N HIS A 570 6.71 2.09 30.91
CA HIS A 570 6.51 2.20 32.37
C HIS A 570 7.57 1.47 33.19
N GLY A 571 8.77 1.32 32.61
CA GLY A 571 9.87 0.54 33.16
C GLY A 571 9.99 -0.83 32.50
N LYS A 572 10.57 -1.80 33.20
CA LYS A 572 10.74 -3.16 32.69
C LYS A 572 9.39 -3.89 32.66
N ILE A 573 9.08 -4.50 31.52
CA ILE A 573 7.87 -5.30 31.33
C ILE A 573 8.21 -6.78 31.20
N LYS A 574 7.33 -7.65 31.74
CA LYS A 574 7.47 -9.11 31.64
C LYS A 574 6.76 -9.66 30.41
N LEU A 575 7.53 -10.20 29.48
CA LEU A 575 7.04 -10.80 28.24
C LEU A 575 7.53 -12.24 28.10
N ILE A 576 6.78 -13.05 27.37
CA ILE A 576 7.07 -14.47 27.13
C ILE A 576 8.11 -14.55 26.02
N ASN A 577 9.32 -15.00 26.36
CA ASN A 577 10.41 -15.16 25.40
C ASN A 577 10.53 -16.62 24.94
N GLY A 578 10.91 -16.81 23.69
CA GLY A 578 11.02 -18.13 23.08
C GLY A 578 12.18 -18.97 23.64
N SER A 579 12.06 -20.29 23.52
CA SER A 579 13.10 -21.24 23.92
C SER A 579 14.28 -21.24 22.97
N LYS A 580 15.47 -21.61 23.48
CA LYS A 580 16.66 -21.94 22.69
C LYS A 580 16.97 -23.43 22.76
N SER A 581 17.37 -24.01 21.64
CA SER A 581 17.72 -25.42 21.52
C SER A 581 18.91 -25.67 20.60
N LYS A 582 19.60 -26.79 20.83
CA LYS A 582 20.68 -27.29 19.98
C LYS A 582 20.65 -28.80 19.83
N ILE A 583 21.20 -29.30 18.73
CA ILE A 583 21.48 -30.73 18.57
C ILE A 583 22.73 -31.10 19.38
N SER A 584 22.63 -32.14 20.22
CA SER A 584 23.74 -32.59 21.08
C SER A 584 23.97 -34.09 20.96
N HIS A 585 25.18 -34.48 20.56
CA HIS A 585 25.58 -35.90 20.44
C HIS A 585 26.20 -36.47 21.73
N LEU A 586 26.21 -35.71 22.83
CA LEU A 586 26.77 -36.16 24.11
C LEU A 586 25.94 -37.32 24.72
N PRO A 587 26.59 -38.27 25.43
CA PRO A 587 25.91 -39.30 26.19
C PRO A 587 24.89 -38.68 27.18
N GLY A 588 23.63 -39.10 27.11
CA GLY A 588 22.55 -38.57 27.95
C GLY A 588 21.76 -37.39 27.37
N ALA A 589 22.06 -36.89 26.16
CA ALA A 589 21.25 -35.85 25.50
C ALA A 589 19.77 -36.25 25.39
N ARG A 590 19.49 -37.51 25.06
CA ARG A 590 18.13 -38.10 24.98
C ARG A 590 17.39 -38.23 26.32
N LEU A 591 18.08 -37.98 27.43
CA LEU A 591 17.50 -37.93 28.78
C LEU A 591 17.18 -36.49 29.21
N LYS A 592 17.41 -35.50 28.34
CA LYS A 592 16.98 -34.11 28.55
C LYS A 592 15.71 -33.86 27.76
N LYS A 593 15.00 -32.77 28.06
CA LYS A 593 13.81 -32.37 27.30
C LYS A 593 14.23 -31.78 25.93
N PRO A 594 13.51 -32.11 24.85
CA PRO A 594 12.51 -33.19 24.70
C PRO A 594 13.10 -34.61 24.88
N PHE A 595 12.47 -35.45 25.71
CA PHE A 595 12.98 -36.79 26.00
C PHE A 595 12.90 -37.71 24.77
N GLY A 596 13.92 -38.56 24.59
CA GLY A 596 13.98 -39.58 23.54
C GLY A 596 14.72 -39.16 22.27
N VAL A 597 14.85 -37.86 22.02
CA VAL A 597 15.58 -37.29 20.87
C VAL A 597 16.84 -36.55 21.34
N ASN A 598 17.78 -36.25 20.43
CA ASN A 598 19.03 -35.59 20.78
C ASN A 598 19.01 -34.05 20.59
N LEU A 599 17.83 -33.47 20.32
CA LEU A 599 17.59 -32.04 20.50
C LEU A 599 17.52 -31.72 21.99
N VAL A 600 18.26 -30.72 22.44
CA VAL A 600 18.30 -30.31 23.84
C VAL A 600 17.88 -28.85 23.95
N ILE A 601 16.80 -28.58 24.68
CA ILE A 601 16.41 -27.23 25.06
C ILE A 601 17.45 -26.70 26.05
N THR A 602 18.24 -25.73 25.62
CA THR A 602 19.31 -25.10 26.41
C THR A 602 18.77 -23.95 27.26
N LYS A 603 17.67 -23.32 26.81
CA LYS A 603 16.92 -22.29 27.54
C LYS A 603 15.43 -22.52 27.28
N PRO A 604 14.60 -22.83 28.29
CA PRO A 604 13.17 -22.99 28.09
C PRO A 604 12.50 -21.65 27.77
N SER A 605 11.34 -21.68 27.09
CA SER A 605 10.49 -20.51 26.95
C SER A 605 9.92 -20.14 28.31
N GLN A 606 9.98 -18.86 28.65
CA GLN A 606 9.62 -18.35 29.97
C GLN A 606 9.39 -16.83 29.90
N GLU A 607 8.79 -16.29 30.96
CA GLU A 607 8.70 -14.84 31.11
C GLU A 607 10.05 -14.23 31.49
N GLU A 608 10.41 -13.13 30.83
CA GLU A 608 11.63 -12.36 31.06
C GLU A 608 11.32 -10.86 31.06
N GLU A 609 12.19 -10.06 31.67
CA GLU A 609 12.02 -8.60 31.77
C GLU A 609 12.77 -7.89 30.65
N PHE A 610 12.08 -6.96 29.99
CA PHE A 610 12.59 -6.21 28.83
C PHE A 610 12.32 -4.71 28.99
N ASN A 611 13.19 -3.88 28.42
CA ASN A 611 13.02 -2.43 28.29
C ASN A 611 12.73 -2.11 26.82
N TYR A 612 11.73 -1.27 26.57
CA TYR A 612 11.36 -0.84 25.22
C TYR A 612 11.29 -2.01 24.21
N PRO A 613 10.58 -3.10 24.54
CA PRO A 613 10.66 -4.34 23.77
C PRO A 613 10.19 -4.18 22.32
N VAL A 614 10.97 -4.76 21.40
CA VAL A 614 10.55 -5.04 20.03
C VAL A 614 10.28 -6.53 19.92
N LEU A 615 9.02 -6.90 19.64
CA LEU A 615 8.62 -8.29 19.44
C LEU A 615 9.01 -8.74 18.03
N GLN A 616 9.61 -9.91 17.94
CA GLN A 616 10.10 -10.49 16.70
C GLN A 616 9.55 -11.90 16.52
N THR A 617 8.94 -12.15 15.37
CA THR A 617 8.29 -13.40 15.01
C THR A 617 8.84 -13.89 13.68
N TYR A 618 9.73 -14.90 13.75
CA TYR A 618 10.38 -15.48 12.58
C TYR A 618 9.89 -16.90 12.36
N VAL A 619 8.96 -17.04 11.42
CA VAL A 619 8.40 -18.33 11.01
C VAL A 619 9.07 -18.79 9.73
N SER A 620 9.17 -17.90 8.73
CA SER A 620 10.07 -18.00 7.59
C SER A 620 10.97 -16.77 7.64
N ALA A 621 12.25 -16.89 7.29
CA ALA A 621 13.18 -15.75 7.31
C ALA A 621 14.46 -16.05 6.55
N ALA A 622 15.12 -15.00 6.07
CA ALA A 622 16.46 -15.12 5.54
C ALA A 622 17.48 -15.35 6.68
N TYR A 623 18.49 -16.16 6.38
CA TYR A 623 19.58 -16.43 7.31
C TYR A 623 20.89 -16.48 6.51
N LYS A 624 21.87 -15.65 6.87
CA LYS A 624 23.25 -15.64 6.33
C LYS A 624 23.37 -15.91 4.81
N PHE A 625 22.59 -15.20 4.00
CA PHE A 625 22.48 -15.51 2.58
C PHE A 625 23.82 -15.35 1.84
N ASN A 626 24.41 -14.16 1.85
CA ASN A 626 25.65 -13.91 1.12
C ASN A 626 26.87 -14.56 1.80
N GLU A 627 26.90 -14.68 3.13
CA GLU A 627 27.98 -15.35 3.85
C GLU A 627 28.05 -16.85 3.52
N GLN A 628 26.89 -17.53 3.45
CA GLN A 628 26.83 -18.99 3.39
C GLN A 628 26.01 -19.53 2.22
N ALA A 629 24.77 -19.09 2.05
CA ALA A 629 23.87 -19.58 1.01
C ALA A 629 24.37 -19.34 -0.42
N SER A 630 25.14 -18.27 -0.62
CA SER A 630 25.78 -17.97 -1.89
C SER A 630 26.65 -19.12 -2.41
N LYS A 631 27.22 -19.93 -1.52
CA LYS A 631 28.00 -21.13 -1.88
C LYS A 631 27.11 -22.27 -2.35
N HIS A 632 25.86 -22.32 -1.90
CA HIS A 632 24.83 -23.24 -2.37
C HIS A 632 24.33 -22.82 -3.74
N TRP A 633 23.94 -21.56 -3.91
CA TRP A 633 23.41 -21.05 -5.18
C TRP A 633 24.49 -20.77 -6.23
N GLY A 634 25.75 -20.63 -5.83
CA GLY A 634 26.86 -20.24 -6.69
C GLY A 634 26.83 -18.77 -7.10
N THR A 635 26.11 -17.92 -6.35
CA THR A 635 25.93 -16.51 -6.65
C THR A 635 25.67 -15.67 -5.41
N MET A 636 25.94 -14.37 -5.47
CA MET A 636 25.70 -13.41 -4.39
C MET A 636 24.50 -12.53 -4.72
N TYR A 637 23.68 -12.20 -3.73
CA TYR A 637 22.67 -11.16 -3.86
C TYR A 637 23.32 -9.78 -3.84
N THR A 638 22.93 -8.95 -4.80
CA THR A 638 23.30 -7.54 -4.87
C THR A 638 22.02 -6.74 -4.94
N ARG A 639 21.91 -5.73 -4.08
CA ARG A 639 20.78 -4.79 -3.99
C ARG A 639 20.60 -4.03 -5.30
N ALA A 640 19.43 -3.43 -5.47
CA ALA A 640 19.08 -2.63 -6.63
C ALA A 640 20.02 -1.41 -6.82
N ASP A 641 20.57 -0.88 -5.72
CA ASP A 641 21.56 0.20 -5.71
C ASP A 641 23.03 -0.25 -5.88
N GLY A 642 23.28 -1.52 -6.18
CA GLY A 642 24.60 -2.07 -6.46
C GLY A 642 25.43 -2.46 -5.22
N ILE A 643 24.86 -2.37 -4.02
CA ILE A 643 25.50 -2.85 -2.79
C ILE A 643 25.36 -4.38 -2.73
N THR A 644 26.46 -5.09 -2.46
CA THR A 644 26.45 -6.52 -2.15
C THR A 644 26.53 -6.69 -0.63
N PRO A 645 25.41 -7.00 0.08
CA PRO A 645 25.38 -7.28 1.52
C PRO A 645 26.48 -8.24 1.95
N TYR A 646 26.97 -8.10 3.19
CA TYR A 646 28.13 -8.81 3.74
C TYR A 646 29.48 -8.48 3.08
N VAL A 647 29.54 -8.12 1.79
CA VAL A 647 30.78 -7.88 1.03
C VAL A 647 31.20 -6.41 1.03
N THR A 648 30.27 -5.52 0.70
CA THR A 648 30.56 -4.10 0.49
C THR A 648 30.78 -3.38 1.84
N PRO A 649 31.87 -2.63 2.00
CA PRO A 649 32.07 -1.77 3.17
C PRO A 649 30.94 -0.74 3.29
N SER A 650 30.50 -0.48 4.53
CA SER A 650 29.49 0.55 4.82
C SER A 650 30.14 1.85 5.26
N PRO A 651 29.62 3.02 4.84
CA PRO A 651 30.06 4.31 5.37
C PRO A 651 29.55 4.57 6.80
N ASP A 652 28.54 3.83 7.26
CA ASP A 652 27.84 4.13 8.51
C ASP A 652 28.50 3.43 9.70
N SER A 653 28.86 4.22 10.72
CA SER A 653 29.49 3.70 11.94
C SER A 653 28.57 2.78 12.78
N ILE A 654 27.26 2.84 12.56
CA ILE A 654 26.29 1.94 13.22
C ILE A 654 26.48 0.48 12.78
N ASP A 655 27.01 0.26 11.57
CA ASP A 655 27.23 -1.06 10.98
C ASP A 655 28.51 -1.73 11.50
N VAL A 656 29.28 -1.06 12.38
CA VAL A 656 30.45 -1.67 13.04
C VAL A 656 29.99 -2.81 13.94
N GLY A 657 30.42 -4.02 13.57
CA GLY A 657 30.05 -5.27 14.23
C GLY A 657 28.79 -5.93 13.68
N ALA A 658 28.20 -5.41 12.59
CA ALA A 658 27.06 -6.04 11.91
C ALA A 658 27.46 -7.33 11.15
N THR A 659 28.76 -7.54 10.92
CA THR A 659 29.33 -8.75 10.32
C THR A 659 30.54 -9.23 11.14
N ASP A 660 31.08 -10.41 10.81
CA ASP A 660 32.31 -10.93 11.40
C ASP A 660 33.59 -10.23 10.90
N LYS A 661 33.47 -9.35 9.90
CA LYS A 661 34.58 -8.59 9.31
C LYS A 661 34.97 -7.41 10.19
N SER A 662 36.27 -7.10 10.19
CA SER A 662 36.79 -5.92 10.88
C SER A 662 36.41 -4.64 10.12
N GLY A 663 35.56 -3.80 10.71
CA GLY A 663 35.12 -2.52 10.15
C GLY A 663 33.60 -2.42 10.04
N ALA A 664 33.12 -1.34 9.41
CA ALA A 664 31.72 -1.21 9.04
C ALA A 664 31.48 -1.87 7.67
N TYR A 665 30.54 -2.81 7.63
CA TYR A 665 30.12 -3.51 6.42
C TYR A 665 28.61 -3.59 6.42
N TYR A 666 27.99 -3.46 5.24
CA TYR A 666 26.55 -3.67 5.15
C TYR A 666 26.20 -5.09 5.66
N PRO A 667 25.19 -5.22 6.53
CA PRO A 667 24.81 -6.50 7.13
C PRO A 667 24.43 -7.50 6.05
N ASP A 668 24.60 -8.80 6.31
CA ASP A 668 24.08 -9.86 5.44
C ASP A 668 22.53 -9.86 5.46
N LEU A 669 21.88 -10.60 4.55
CA LEU A 669 20.45 -10.92 4.66
C LEU A 669 20.30 -12.00 5.73
N SER A 670 19.92 -11.58 6.93
CA SER A 670 19.86 -12.46 8.10
C SER A 670 19.00 -11.84 9.20
N ASP A 671 17.69 -11.79 8.99
CA ASP A 671 16.72 -11.07 9.85
C ASP A 671 16.91 -11.37 11.33
N THR A 672 17.06 -12.67 11.63
CA THR A 672 17.19 -13.21 13.00
C THR A 672 18.46 -12.77 13.73
N GLU A 673 19.47 -12.23 13.03
CA GLU A 673 20.72 -11.75 13.61
C GLU A 673 20.87 -10.22 13.49
N VAL A 674 20.43 -9.64 12.37
CA VAL A 674 20.63 -8.24 12.03
C VAL A 674 19.64 -7.32 12.75
N ILE A 675 18.36 -7.71 12.82
CA ILE A 675 17.35 -6.89 13.50
C ILE A 675 17.66 -6.78 15.00
N PRO A 676 17.98 -7.86 15.74
CA PRO A 676 18.42 -7.76 17.13
C PRO A 676 19.68 -6.92 17.32
N PHE A 677 20.62 -7.01 16.38
CA PHE A 677 21.84 -6.18 16.41
C PHE A 677 21.49 -4.69 16.39
N TYR A 678 20.66 -4.25 15.45
CA TYR A 678 20.24 -2.84 15.39
C TYR A 678 19.30 -2.45 16.53
N CYS A 679 18.46 -3.35 17.04
CA CYS A 679 17.68 -3.11 18.25
C CYS A 679 18.59 -2.71 19.42
N GLY A 680 19.67 -3.45 19.63
CA GLY A 680 20.66 -3.13 20.66
C GLY A 680 21.35 -1.77 20.46
N LYS A 681 21.61 -1.36 19.22
CA LYS A 681 22.16 -0.02 18.89
C LYS A 681 21.15 1.10 19.15
N ALA A 682 19.88 0.84 18.87
CA ALA A 682 18.75 1.75 19.05
C ALA A 682 18.25 1.82 20.52
N GLY A 683 18.74 0.95 21.41
CA GLY A 683 18.34 0.92 22.82
C GLY A 683 17.06 0.13 23.10
N TYR A 684 16.62 -0.70 22.15
CA TYR A 684 15.52 -1.65 22.33
C TYR A 684 16.02 -3.01 22.80
N ASP A 685 15.24 -3.69 23.64
CA ASP A 685 15.44 -5.12 23.89
C ASP A 685 14.62 -5.96 22.87
N SER A 686 15.21 -7.05 22.36
CA SER A 686 14.52 -7.99 21.46
C SER A 686 13.80 -9.09 22.23
N VAL A 687 12.51 -9.25 21.95
CA VAL A 687 11.67 -10.34 22.47
C VAL A 687 11.30 -11.25 21.31
N PHE A 688 11.46 -12.55 21.48
CA PHE A 688 11.24 -13.50 20.40
C PHE A 688 10.08 -14.43 20.72
N SER A 689 9.15 -14.58 19.79
CA SER A 689 8.05 -15.53 19.95
C SER A 689 7.49 -15.93 18.59
N THR A 690 7.23 -17.23 18.42
CA THR A 690 6.73 -17.80 17.16
C THR A 690 5.36 -18.47 17.32
N ASN A 691 4.96 -18.78 18.55
CA ASN A 691 3.65 -19.32 18.88
C ASN A 691 2.60 -18.19 18.94
N PHE A 692 1.52 -18.30 18.16
CA PHE A 692 0.47 -17.28 18.08
C PHE A 692 -0.11 -16.86 19.44
N ASP A 693 -0.45 -17.79 20.33
CA ASP A 693 -1.07 -17.45 21.62
C ASP A 693 -0.10 -16.62 22.49
N LYS A 694 1.20 -16.94 22.43
CA LYS A 694 2.24 -16.19 23.16
C LYS A 694 2.55 -14.85 22.51
N VAL A 695 2.53 -14.79 21.17
CA VAL A 695 2.70 -13.55 20.40
C VAL A 695 1.59 -12.57 20.75
N VAL A 696 0.32 -12.99 20.67
CA VAL A 696 -0.83 -12.14 20.99
C VAL A 696 -0.83 -11.72 22.46
N GLU A 697 -0.47 -12.62 23.38
CA GLU A 697 -0.32 -12.25 24.79
C GLU A 697 0.75 -11.17 24.99
N ASN A 698 1.90 -11.28 24.33
CA ASN A 698 2.94 -10.25 24.39
C ASN A 698 2.49 -8.92 23.78
N LEU A 699 1.82 -8.95 22.62
CA LEU A 699 1.26 -7.76 21.99
C LEU A 699 0.26 -7.04 22.91
N ASN A 700 -0.63 -7.81 23.56
CA ASN A 700 -1.61 -7.30 24.52
C ASN A 700 -0.98 -6.68 25.77
N ARG A 701 0.21 -7.17 26.18
CA ARG A 701 0.96 -6.63 27.33
C ARG A 701 1.65 -5.31 26.99
N GLY A 702 2.07 -5.10 25.75
CA GLY A 702 2.67 -3.86 25.27
C GLY A 702 4.09 -4.03 24.73
N VAL A 703 4.31 -3.59 23.49
CA VAL A 703 5.60 -3.57 22.78
C VAL A 703 5.72 -2.28 21.97
N ILE A 704 6.94 -1.84 21.63
CA ILE A 704 7.16 -0.63 20.81
C ILE A 704 6.86 -0.92 19.34
N MET A 705 7.36 -2.06 18.86
CA MET A 705 7.17 -2.54 17.50
C MET A 705 7.00 -4.05 17.51
N TRP A 706 6.28 -4.54 16.51
CA TRP A 706 6.24 -5.95 16.15
C TRP A 706 6.81 -6.11 14.73
N ILE A 707 7.81 -6.97 14.62
CA ILE A 707 8.43 -7.36 13.36
C ILE A 707 8.10 -8.83 13.09
N GLN A 708 7.57 -9.10 11.90
CA GLN A 708 7.16 -10.42 11.50
C GLN A 708 7.67 -10.79 10.11
N ASP A 709 8.15 -12.02 9.98
CA ASP A 709 8.40 -12.68 8.69
C ASP A 709 7.80 -14.10 8.73
N ALA A 710 6.86 -14.36 7.81
CA ALA A 710 6.07 -15.58 7.76
C ALA A 710 5.40 -15.78 6.39
N HIS A 711 4.76 -16.93 6.19
CA HIS A 711 3.88 -17.14 5.04
C HIS A 711 2.49 -16.55 5.32
N GLY A 712 1.77 -16.18 4.27
CA GLY A 712 0.41 -15.67 4.41
C GLY A 712 -0.36 -15.63 3.11
N PHE A 713 -1.62 -15.21 3.21
CA PHE A 713 -2.55 -15.16 2.09
C PHE A 713 -3.68 -14.16 2.36
N HIS A 714 -4.42 -13.75 1.32
CA HIS A 714 -5.50 -12.75 1.44
C HIS A 714 -6.90 -13.33 1.67
N ASN A 715 -7.11 -14.63 1.48
CA ASN A 715 -8.42 -15.27 1.66
C ASN A 715 -8.93 -15.19 3.11
N ASP A 716 -10.24 -15.38 3.30
CA ASP A 716 -10.91 -15.44 4.60
C ASP A 716 -10.66 -14.20 5.50
N GLY A 717 -10.44 -13.05 4.86
CA GLY A 717 -10.13 -11.79 5.55
C GLY A 717 -8.66 -11.59 5.89
N GLY A 718 -7.76 -12.35 5.25
CA GLY A 718 -6.32 -12.33 5.47
C GLY A 718 -5.90 -13.37 6.49
N LEU A 719 -4.79 -14.07 6.21
CA LEU A 719 -4.21 -15.07 7.09
C LEU A 719 -2.68 -14.98 7.13
N ILE A 720 -2.10 -15.35 8.27
CA ILE A 720 -0.65 -15.46 8.47
C ILE A 720 -0.32 -16.75 9.21
N THR A 721 0.83 -17.35 8.91
CA THR A 721 1.28 -18.58 9.56
C THR A 721 2.07 -18.33 10.85
N PHE A 722 1.91 -19.25 11.80
CA PHE A 722 2.60 -19.28 13.09
C PHE A 722 3.10 -20.68 13.42
N TRP A 723 4.08 -20.78 14.32
CA TRP A 723 4.55 -22.07 14.84
C TRP A 723 3.41 -22.84 15.52
N ASN A 724 3.25 -24.12 15.15
CA ASN A 724 2.18 -25.00 15.58
C ASN A 724 2.69 -26.05 16.58
N PRO A 725 2.53 -25.81 17.90
CA PRO A 725 3.00 -26.73 18.94
C PRO A 725 2.28 -28.09 18.94
N GLU A 726 1.14 -28.20 18.26
CA GLU A 726 0.34 -29.43 18.20
C GLU A 726 0.83 -30.41 17.12
N SER A 727 1.70 -29.97 16.21
CA SER A 727 2.25 -30.85 15.19
C SER A 727 3.11 -31.97 15.81
N PRO A 728 2.97 -33.23 15.36
CA PRO A 728 3.83 -34.34 15.79
C PRO A 728 5.32 -34.15 15.51
N TYR A 729 5.70 -33.25 14.59
CA TYR A 729 7.09 -32.94 14.25
C TYR A 729 7.69 -31.82 15.11
N VAL A 730 6.88 -31.16 15.93
CA VAL A 730 7.30 -30.04 16.77
C VAL A 730 7.64 -30.51 18.17
N TYR A 731 8.84 -30.15 18.64
CA TYR A 731 9.33 -30.52 19.97
C TYR A 731 9.31 -29.38 21.00
N GLU A 732 9.17 -28.13 20.53
CA GLU A 732 9.23 -26.92 21.35
C GLU A 732 7.89 -26.17 21.24
N GLU A 733 7.33 -25.72 22.36
CA GLU A 733 6.04 -25.01 22.37
C GLU A 733 6.11 -23.63 21.72
N ASN A 734 7.22 -22.92 21.96
CA ASN A 734 7.46 -21.55 21.50
C ASN A 734 8.96 -21.31 21.32
N PRO A 735 9.58 -21.80 20.23
CA PRO A 735 10.98 -21.51 19.96
C PRO A 735 11.18 -20.03 19.60
N TRP A 736 12.36 -19.47 19.89
CA TRP A 736 12.64 -18.06 19.59
C TRP A 736 12.67 -17.74 18.09
N ARG A 737 12.97 -18.74 17.25
CA ARG A 737 12.75 -18.74 15.80
C ARG A 737 12.34 -20.13 15.35
N ALA A 738 11.58 -20.22 14.27
CA ALA A 738 11.24 -21.51 13.68
C ALA A 738 12.49 -22.23 13.16
N TYR A 739 12.37 -23.56 13.03
CA TYR A 739 13.37 -24.42 12.41
C TYR A 739 12.64 -25.56 11.70
N GLU A 740 13.24 -26.08 10.64
CA GLU A 740 12.59 -27.05 9.77
C GLU A 740 13.03 -28.49 10.12
N PRO A 741 12.11 -29.42 10.43
CA PRO A 741 12.44 -30.83 10.63
C PRO A 741 12.41 -31.60 9.31
N ILE A 742 13.20 -32.68 9.19
CA ILE A 742 13.16 -33.55 8.01
C ILE A 742 11.96 -34.50 8.08
N MET A 743 11.03 -34.38 7.12
CA MET A 743 9.81 -35.20 7.04
C MET A 743 10.08 -36.72 7.09
N LEU A 744 10.90 -37.24 6.17
CA LEU A 744 11.06 -38.68 5.90
C LEU A 744 12.48 -39.19 6.19
N LYS A 745 13.00 -39.01 7.41
CA LYS A 745 14.28 -39.60 7.83
C LYS A 745 14.12 -41.00 8.48
N PRO A 746 15.15 -41.86 8.49
CA PRO A 746 15.13 -43.11 9.23
C PRO A 746 14.71 -42.90 10.70
N GLY A 747 13.69 -43.61 11.15
CA GLY A 747 13.10 -43.46 12.49
C GLY A 747 11.86 -42.54 12.58
N HIS A 748 11.53 -41.77 11.53
CA HIS A 748 10.34 -40.89 11.51
C HIS A 748 9.05 -41.57 11.02
N LEU A 749 9.05 -42.83 10.60
CA LEU A 749 7.85 -43.47 10.03
C LEU A 749 6.62 -43.40 10.96
N GLY A 750 6.83 -43.56 12.27
CA GLY A 750 5.76 -43.40 13.27
C GLY A 750 5.26 -41.95 13.37
N THR A 751 6.17 -40.97 13.41
CA THR A 751 5.84 -39.54 13.43
C THR A 751 5.06 -39.14 12.18
N PHE A 752 5.49 -39.63 11.02
CA PHE A 752 4.83 -39.40 9.73
C PHE A 752 3.39 -39.91 9.72
N ILE A 753 3.12 -41.11 10.24
CA ILE A 753 1.75 -41.66 10.34
C ILE A 753 0.87 -40.79 11.24
N HIS A 754 1.39 -40.30 12.39
CA HIS A 754 0.63 -39.39 13.24
C HIS A 754 0.39 -38.04 12.58
N TRP A 755 1.37 -37.54 11.82
CA TRP A 755 1.23 -36.30 11.06
C TRP A 755 0.17 -36.41 9.97
N ILE A 756 0.05 -37.54 9.26
CA ILE A 756 -1.06 -37.77 8.33
C ILE A 756 -2.41 -37.67 9.05
N ALA A 757 -2.54 -38.31 10.23
CA ALA A 757 -3.77 -38.23 11.03
C ALA A 757 -4.05 -36.80 11.53
N PHE A 758 -3.00 -36.06 11.89
CA PHE A 758 -3.05 -34.66 12.28
C PHE A 758 -3.56 -33.78 11.12
N MET A 759 -2.93 -33.85 9.95
CA MET A 759 -3.34 -33.10 8.75
C MET A 759 -4.77 -33.43 8.32
N ALA A 760 -5.17 -34.71 8.36
CA ALA A 760 -6.54 -35.12 8.05
C ALA A 760 -7.55 -34.59 9.09
N SER A 761 -7.15 -34.47 10.35
CA SER A 761 -8.01 -33.86 11.38
C SER A 761 -8.15 -32.35 11.16
N GLU A 762 -7.05 -31.65 10.89
CA GLU A 762 -7.01 -30.19 10.79
C GLU A 762 -7.68 -29.69 9.49
N TYR A 763 -7.39 -30.33 8.35
CA TYR A 763 -7.85 -29.86 7.04
C TYR A 763 -9.06 -30.60 6.47
N LEU A 764 -9.31 -31.86 6.87
CA LEU A 764 -10.44 -32.65 6.36
C LEU A 764 -11.58 -32.82 7.39
N GLY A 765 -11.41 -32.32 8.62
CA GLY A 765 -12.45 -32.30 9.65
C GLY A 765 -12.97 -33.69 10.08
N VAL A 766 -12.15 -34.73 9.94
CA VAL A 766 -12.57 -36.12 10.20
C VAL A 766 -12.57 -36.42 11.71
N GLU A 767 -13.77 -36.55 12.29
CA GLU A 767 -13.95 -36.86 13.73
C GLU A 767 -13.23 -38.15 14.15
N GLY A 768 -12.47 -38.08 15.25
CA GLY A 768 -11.79 -39.23 15.87
C GLY A 768 -10.33 -39.43 15.45
N LEU A 769 -9.87 -38.83 14.35
CA LEU A 769 -8.44 -38.81 13.97
C LEU A 769 -7.63 -37.87 14.86
N ASP A 770 -8.26 -36.84 15.42
CA ASP A 770 -7.67 -35.93 16.42
C ASP A 770 -7.11 -36.69 17.63
N LYS A 771 -7.79 -37.76 18.06
CA LYS A 771 -7.36 -38.62 19.16
C LYS A 771 -6.14 -39.45 18.81
N ILE A 772 -5.98 -39.84 17.55
CA ILE A 772 -4.82 -40.59 17.04
C ILE A 772 -3.62 -39.65 16.91
N ALA A 773 -3.82 -38.45 16.35
CA ALA A 773 -2.80 -37.41 16.23
C ALA A 773 -2.21 -37.01 17.60
N LYS A 774 -3.03 -37.01 18.66
CA LYS A 774 -2.64 -36.65 20.03
C LYS A 774 -1.93 -37.76 20.82
N ILE A 775 -1.75 -38.97 20.26
CA ILE A 775 -1.04 -40.06 20.94
C ILE A 775 0.46 -39.74 20.97
N LYS A 776 0.93 -39.15 22.09
CA LYS A 776 2.35 -38.87 22.32
C LYS A 776 3.11 -40.17 22.59
N ILE A 777 3.63 -40.81 21.54
CA ILE A 777 4.65 -41.86 21.67
C ILE A 777 5.96 -41.19 22.07
N LEU A 778 6.63 -41.68 23.11
CA LEU A 778 7.97 -41.18 23.46
C LEU A 778 8.87 -41.37 22.22
N PRO A 779 9.41 -40.31 21.61
CA PRO A 779 10.15 -40.42 20.36
C PRO A 779 11.51 -41.05 20.65
N MET A 780 11.59 -42.39 20.74
CA MET A 780 12.87 -43.08 20.87
C MET A 780 13.59 -43.09 19.53
N GLN A 781 14.24 -41.98 19.21
CA GLN A 781 14.96 -41.83 17.96
C GLN A 781 16.43 -42.22 18.09
N LEU A 782 16.80 -43.27 17.36
CA LEU A 782 18.19 -43.72 17.25
C LEU A 782 19.02 -42.78 16.37
N PHE A 783 18.39 -42.16 15.37
CA PHE A 783 19.03 -41.20 14.47
C PHE A 783 19.01 -39.79 15.06
N SER A 784 19.87 -38.90 14.55
CA SER A 784 19.94 -37.52 15.01
C SER A 784 18.72 -36.72 14.53
N GLU A 785 18.21 -35.86 15.37
CA GLU A 785 17.47 -34.67 14.94
C GLU A 785 18.37 -33.75 14.13
N VAL A 786 17.71 -33.05 13.23
CA VAL A 786 18.26 -32.15 12.25
C VAL A 786 17.28 -30.98 12.28
N GLY A 787 17.78 -29.78 12.60
CA GLY A 787 16.98 -28.58 12.82
C GLY A 787 16.87 -28.24 14.32
N CYS A 788 17.22 -27.02 14.70
CA CYS A 788 17.04 -26.48 16.05
C CYS A 788 17.19 -24.96 16.01
N THR A 789 16.89 -24.25 17.10
CA THR A 789 16.99 -22.79 17.04
C THR A 789 18.42 -22.27 16.80
N GLU A 790 19.46 -22.98 17.21
CA GLU A 790 20.87 -22.57 16.95
C GLU A 790 21.35 -22.93 15.52
N ASN A 791 20.64 -23.83 14.83
CA ASN A 791 20.88 -24.22 13.44
C ASN A 791 19.54 -24.50 12.76
N PRO A 792 18.81 -23.43 12.35
CA PRO A 792 17.40 -23.49 12.01
C PRO A 792 17.12 -24.08 10.62
N ASP A 793 17.97 -23.77 9.65
CA ASP A 793 17.90 -24.31 8.30
C ASP A 793 18.72 -25.60 8.21
N VAL A 794 18.04 -26.68 7.88
CA VAL A 794 18.63 -28.01 7.73
C VAL A 794 18.01 -28.83 6.60
N SER A 795 17.15 -28.20 5.81
CA SER A 795 16.37 -28.80 4.73
C SER A 795 16.39 -27.79 3.60
N LEU A 796 17.45 -27.89 2.82
CA LEU A 796 17.60 -27.05 1.65
C LEU A 796 16.64 -27.45 0.53
N PHE A 797 16.18 -26.43 -0.20
CA PHE A 797 15.54 -26.59 -1.49
C PHE A 797 16.52 -27.28 -2.46
N ASN A 798 16.15 -28.46 -2.97
CA ASN A 798 16.97 -29.22 -3.91
C ASN A 798 16.31 -29.27 -5.30
N PRO A 799 16.66 -28.36 -6.23
CA PRO A 799 16.07 -28.31 -7.55
C PRO A 799 16.26 -29.60 -8.37
N ASN A 800 17.33 -30.39 -8.09
CA ASN A 800 17.57 -31.66 -8.78
C ASN A 800 16.48 -32.70 -8.49
N LEU A 801 15.72 -32.54 -7.41
CA LEU A 801 14.65 -33.44 -7.02
C LEU A 801 13.26 -32.98 -7.51
N ALA A 802 13.14 -31.82 -8.17
CA ALA A 802 11.86 -31.28 -8.61
C ALA A 802 11.04 -32.28 -9.44
N GLY A 803 11.67 -33.01 -10.36
CA GLY A 803 11.01 -34.03 -11.18
C GLY A 803 10.47 -35.21 -10.37
N VAL A 804 11.21 -35.67 -9.37
CA VAL A 804 10.81 -36.76 -8.46
C VAL A 804 9.75 -36.28 -7.48
N SER A 805 9.96 -35.10 -6.89
CA SER A 805 9.02 -34.42 -5.99
C SER A 805 7.66 -34.27 -6.63
N ARG A 806 7.59 -33.85 -7.89
CA ARG A 806 6.32 -33.77 -8.64
C ARG A 806 5.61 -35.12 -8.75
N ILE A 807 6.33 -36.21 -9.03
CA ILE A 807 5.74 -37.54 -9.13
C ILE A 807 5.18 -37.96 -7.77
N VAL A 808 5.97 -37.77 -6.70
CA VAL A 808 5.58 -38.09 -5.32
C VAL A 808 4.36 -37.26 -4.90
N ASN A 809 4.39 -35.95 -5.13
CA ASN A 809 3.31 -35.03 -4.84
C ASN A 809 2.02 -35.43 -5.56
N LYS A 810 2.09 -35.67 -6.87
CA LYS A 810 0.94 -36.15 -7.65
C LYS A 810 0.39 -37.48 -7.16
N LEU A 811 1.25 -38.47 -6.87
CA LEU A 811 0.82 -39.78 -6.38
C LEU A 811 0.22 -39.71 -4.97
N SER A 812 0.66 -38.75 -4.16
CA SER A 812 0.15 -38.52 -2.81
C SER A 812 -1.09 -37.61 -2.76
N GLY A 813 -1.54 -37.05 -3.89
CA GLY A 813 -2.64 -36.08 -3.91
C GLY A 813 -2.27 -34.74 -3.26
N GLY A 814 -1.02 -34.30 -3.38
CA GLY A 814 -0.52 -33.04 -2.81
C GLY A 814 0.01 -33.15 -1.38
N LEU A 815 -0.13 -34.31 -0.73
CA LEU A 815 0.24 -34.54 0.67
C LEU A 815 1.74 -34.70 0.92
N LEU A 816 2.57 -34.85 -0.11
CA LEU A 816 4.01 -35.08 0.03
C LEU A 816 4.81 -34.31 -1.02
N ASP A 817 5.99 -33.85 -0.65
CA ASP A 817 7.01 -33.41 -1.59
C ASP A 817 8.39 -33.92 -1.12
N VAL A 818 9.38 -33.95 -2.02
CA VAL A 818 10.76 -34.32 -1.67
C VAL A 818 11.78 -33.23 -2.00
N LEU A 819 11.33 -31.97 -2.12
CA LEU A 819 12.20 -30.83 -2.42
C LEU A 819 13.12 -30.51 -1.23
N GLY A 820 12.62 -30.60 0.01
CA GLY A 820 13.38 -30.37 1.25
C GLY A 820 13.88 -31.64 1.96
N ALA A 821 13.64 -32.83 1.40
CA ALA A 821 13.60 -34.08 2.17
C ALA A 821 14.95 -34.65 2.68
N PHE A 822 16.10 -34.11 2.28
CA PHE A 822 17.39 -34.81 2.49
C PHE A 822 18.41 -34.05 3.34
N GLY A 823 18.19 -32.76 3.61
CA GLY A 823 19.09 -31.91 4.41
C GLY A 823 20.52 -31.76 3.88
N PHE A 824 20.78 -32.21 2.67
CA PHE A 824 21.99 -31.95 1.91
C PHE A 824 21.72 -32.06 0.41
N MET A 825 22.54 -31.39 -0.41
CA MET A 825 22.53 -31.48 -1.86
C MET A 825 23.94 -31.73 -2.38
N ILE A 826 24.04 -32.72 -3.27
CA ILE A 826 25.22 -32.97 -4.08
C ILE A 826 25.09 -32.20 -5.39
N HIS A 827 26.00 -31.26 -5.62
CA HIS A 827 26.12 -30.45 -6.83
C HIS A 827 26.91 -31.22 -7.89
N TRP A 828 26.23 -32.12 -8.59
CA TRP A 828 26.85 -33.01 -9.59
C TRP A 828 27.50 -32.25 -10.74
N ASP A 829 27.02 -31.05 -11.06
CA ASP A 829 27.55 -30.13 -12.06
C ASP A 829 28.98 -29.67 -11.74
N ARG A 830 29.30 -29.51 -10.45
CA ARG A 830 30.60 -29.05 -9.92
C ARG A 830 31.69 -30.13 -9.89
N LEU A 831 31.34 -31.41 -10.04
CA LEU A 831 32.33 -32.51 -10.05
C LEU A 831 33.29 -32.46 -11.25
N LEU A 832 32.82 -31.93 -12.38
CA LEU A 832 33.58 -31.92 -13.65
C LEU A 832 34.03 -30.53 -14.09
N ASN A 833 33.40 -29.45 -13.58
CA ASN A 833 33.77 -28.07 -13.89
C ASN A 833 33.38 -27.16 -12.72
N ASN A 834 34.37 -26.68 -11.96
CA ASN A 834 34.17 -25.85 -10.77
C ASN A 834 35.29 -24.81 -10.65
N PRO A 835 35.32 -23.83 -11.57
CA PRO A 835 36.38 -22.82 -11.63
C PRO A 835 36.44 -21.94 -10.37
N ASP A 836 35.28 -21.74 -9.72
CA ASP A 836 35.15 -20.91 -8.52
C ASP A 836 35.35 -21.69 -7.21
N HIS A 837 35.76 -22.95 -7.29
CA HIS A 837 36.04 -23.83 -6.15
C HIS A 837 34.88 -23.94 -5.13
N LEU A 838 33.63 -23.88 -5.61
CA LEU A 838 32.42 -24.01 -4.78
C LEU A 838 32.29 -25.41 -4.17
N PRO A 839 31.61 -25.58 -3.01
CA PRO A 839 31.42 -26.89 -2.40
C PRO A 839 30.65 -27.86 -3.31
N ILE A 840 31.10 -29.12 -3.36
CA ILE A 840 30.40 -30.21 -4.07
C ILE A 840 29.18 -30.69 -3.27
N LEU A 841 29.24 -30.58 -1.95
CA LEU A 841 28.16 -30.90 -1.02
C LEU A 841 27.77 -29.64 -0.25
N THR A 842 26.48 -29.36 -0.15
CA THR A 842 25.93 -28.22 0.61
C THR A 842 24.81 -28.69 1.53
N THR A 843 24.62 -28.00 2.66
CA THR A 843 23.62 -28.34 3.69
C THR A 843 22.77 -27.13 4.11
N TYR A 844 22.79 -26.06 3.32
CA TYR A 844 22.30 -24.75 3.71
C TYR A 844 21.94 -23.94 2.47
N ASP A 845 20.73 -23.39 2.38
CA ASP A 845 20.26 -22.60 1.23
C ASP A 845 19.93 -21.14 1.55
N GLY A 846 20.04 -20.74 2.81
CA GLY A 846 19.89 -19.34 3.24
C GLY A 846 18.52 -18.96 3.73
N MET A 847 17.58 -19.90 3.79
CA MET A 847 16.21 -19.61 4.16
C MET A 847 15.69 -20.59 5.19
N ILE A 848 14.91 -20.08 6.13
CA ILE A 848 14.22 -20.88 7.13
C ILE A 848 12.82 -21.19 6.60
N THR A 849 12.41 -22.47 6.66
CA THR A 849 11.04 -22.98 6.39
C THR A 849 10.52 -22.70 4.98
N THR A 850 11.32 -23.03 3.97
CA THR A 850 10.98 -22.78 2.55
C THR A 850 10.15 -23.88 1.92
N SER A 851 10.36 -25.16 2.28
CA SER A 851 9.63 -26.26 1.67
C SER A 851 8.15 -26.25 2.07
N ALA A 852 7.25 -26.51 1.11
CA ALA A 852 5.81 -26.47 1.35
C ALA A 852 5.32 -27.55 2.28
N THR A 853 5.33 -28.78 1.80
CA THR A 853 4.70 -29.88 2.49
C THR A 853 5.72 -30.61 3.35
N SER A 854 6.96 -30.72 2.87
CA SER A 854 8.04 -31.37 3.61
C SER A 854 8.80 -30.47 4.59
N GLY A 855 8.36 -29.20 4.71
CA GLY A 855 8.97 -28.16 5.54
C GLY A 855 8.01 -27.38 6.41
N SER A 856 7.69 -26.14 6.03
CA SER A 856 6.70 -25.24 6.68
C SER A 856 5.39 -25.94 7.05
N GLY A 857 4.82 -26.74 6.14
CA GLY A 857 3.59 -27.52 6.38
C GLY A 857 3.70 -28.60 7.46
N LEU A 858 4.90 -28.91 7.96
CA LEU A 858 5.08 -29.79 9.12
C LEU A 858 4.95 -29.05 10.44
N ILE A 859 5.15 -27.75 10.47
CA ILE A 859 5.39 -27.00 11.71
C ILE A 859 4.51 -25.77 11.88
N GLU A 860 3.73 -25.39 10.87
CA GLU A 860 2.94 -24.15 10.87
C GLU A 860 1.44 -24.40 11.04
N ARG A 861 0.74 -23.37 11.50
CA ARG A 861 -0.71 -23.21 11.43
C ARG A 861 -1.06 -21.84 10.86
N SER A 862 -2.11 -21.75 10.08
CA SER A 862 -2.64 -20.47 9.58
C SER A 862 -3.59 -19.85 10.59
N VAL A 863 -3.51 -18.54 10.77
CA VAL A 863 -4.41 -17.75 11.63
C VAL A 863 -5.02 -16.60 10.84
N THR A 864 -6.34 -16.47 10.92
CA THR A 864 -7.14 -15.52 10.14
C THR A 864 -7.33 -14.17 10.84
N GLY A 865 -7.72 -13.14 10.08
CA GLY A 865 -8.08 -11.81 10.60
C GLY A 865 -9.13 -11.83 11.73
N PRO A 866 -10.24 -12.61 11.61
CA PRO A 866 -11.20 -12.78 12.70
C PRO A 866 -10.60 -13.42 13.96
N GLU A 867 -9.74 -14.43 13.83
CA GLU A 867 -9.08 -15.04 15.00
C GLU A 867 -8.14 -14.05 15.71
N PHE A 868 -7.47 -13.19 14.96
CA PHE A 868 -6.72 -12.08 15.54
C PHE A 868 -7.62 -11.09 16.28
N ASP A 869 -8.79 -10.75 15.72
CA ASP A 869 -9.76 -9.81 16.31
C ASP A 869 -10.32 -10.34 17.64
N ASP A 870 -10.58 -11.64 17.71
CA ASP A 870 -11.02 -12.30 18.94
C ASP A 870 -9.92 -12.38 20.01
N ALA A 871 -8.65 -12.50 19.61
CA ALA A 871 -7.53 -12.72 20.52
C ALA A 871 -6.84 -11.41 20.98
N LEU A 872 -6.83 -10.39 20.13
CA LEU A 872 -6.23 -9.10 20.43
C LEU A 872 -7.14 -8.25 21.31
N LYS A 873 -6.51 -7.47 22.19
CA LYS A 873 -7.16 -6.49 23.07
C LYS A 873 -6.68 -5.11 22.69
N ASN A 874 -5.39 -4.83 22.86
CA ASN A 874 -4.77 -3.55 22.54
C ASN A 874 -3.30 -3.73 22.16
N LEU A 875 -2.87 -3.06 21.09
CA LEU A 875 -1.49 -3.02 20.59
C LEU A 875 -0.71 -1.82 21.14
N HIS A 876 -1.36 -0.94 21.90
CA HIS A 876 -0.72 0.16 22.65
C HIS A 876 0.14 1.07 21.78
N SER A 877 -0.35 1.44 20.60
CA SER A 877 0.38 2.30 19.64
C SER A 877 1.65 1.65 19.06
N ALA A 878 1.75 0.32 19.08
CA ALA A 878 2.87 -0.38 18.44
C ALA A 878 2.92 -0.15 16.93
N GLY A 879 4.12 -0.07 16.38
CA GLY A 879 4.37 -0.20 14.93
C GLY A 879 4.33 -1.66 14.49
N VAL A 880 3.84 -1.95 13.29
CA VAL A 880 3.86 -3.31 12.73
C VAL A 880 4.62 -3.30 11.40
N ASN A 881 5.71 -4.05 11.33
CA ASN A 881 6.47 -4.28 10.10
C ASN A 881 6.34 -5.76 9.76
N THR A 882 5.73 -6.08 8.64
CA THR A 882 5.50 -7.48 8.25
C THR A 882 5.94 -7.72 6.84
N VAL A 883 6.69 -8.80 6.67
CA VAL A 883 7.03 -9.44 5.40
C VAL A 883 6.18 -10.70 5.32
N VAL A 884 5.03 -10.59 4.67
CA VAL A 884 4.11 -11.70 4.49
C VAL A 884 3.38 -11.47 3.17
N CYS A 885 3.19 -12.51 2.37
CA CYS A 885 2.49 -12.38 1.09
C CYS A 885 1.02 -11.98 1.26
N LEU A 886 0.59 -10.92 0.58
CA LEU A 886 -0.82 -10.56 0.34
C LEU A 886 -1.68 -10.07 1.55
N PRO A 887 -1.18 -9.80 2.76
CA PRO A 887 -2.05 -9.49 3.90
C PRO A 887 -2.65 -8.08 3.84
N ALA A 888 -2.12 -7.16 3.02
CA ALA A 888 -2.61 -5.80 2.99
C ALA A 888 -3.99 -5.68 2.32
N GLY A 889 -4.78 -4.69 2.76
CA GLY A 889 -6.16 -4.48 2.27
C GLY A 889 -7.17 -5.50 2.79
N THR A 890 -6.81 -6.35 3.75
CA THR A 890 -7.68 -7.40 4.30
C THR A 890 -8.29 -7.00 5.66
N TYR A 891 -9.16 -7.86 6.21
CA TYR A 891 -9.75 -7.66 7.53
C TYR A 891 -8.67 -7.71 8.62
N LEU A 892 -7.66 -8.57 8.46
CA LEU A 892 -6.51 -8.67 9.34
C LEU A 892 -5.78 -7.35 9.55
N GLN A 893 -5.45 -6.61 8.48
CA GLN A 893 -4.83 -5.30 8.61
C GLN A 893 -5.76 -4.33 9.37
N MET A 894 -7.07 -4.32 9.05
CA MET A 894 -8.04 -3.48 9.73
C MET A 894 -8.14 -3.80 11.23
N THR A 895 -8.10 -5.09 11.59
CA THR A 895 -8.05 -5.57 12.97
C THR A 895 -6.89 -4.94 13.72
N TRP A 896 -5.66 -5.01 13.19
CA TRP A 896 -4.50 -4.41 13.85
C TRP A 896 -4.65 -2.89 14.05
N ILE A 897 -5.17 -2.16 13.07
CA ILE A 897 -5.42 -0.72 13.21
C ILE A 897 -6.46 -0.43 14.30
N ARG A 898 -7.54 -1.21 14.36
CA ARG A 898 -8.60 -1.05 15.38
C ARG A 898 -8.11 -1.37 16.78
N HIS A 899 -7.24 -2.37 16.92
CA HIS A 899 -6.63 -2.72 18.19
C HIS A 899 -5.47 -1.80 18.60
N GLY A 900 -5.09 -0.81 17.80
CA GLY A 900 -4.17 0.23 18.27
C GLY A 900 -2.83 0.31 17.56
N ALA A 901 -2.62 -0.37 16.43
CA ALA A 901 -1.40 -0.17 15.66
C ALA A 901 -1.29 1.28 15.16
N THR A 902 -0.10 1.87 15.26
CA THR A 902 0.14 3.26 14.81
C THR A 902 0.41 3.34 13.33
N TYR A 903 1.13 2.37 12.77
CA TYR A 903 1.40 2.26 11.35
C TYR A 903 1.60 0.78 10.99
N THR A 904 1.47 0.45 9.71
CA THR A 904 1.79 -0.88 9.18
C THR A 904 2.59 -0.76 7.89
N ILE A 905 3.68 -1.50 7.74
CA ILE A 905 4.33 -1.74 6.43
C ILE A 905 3.98 -3.16 6.01
N MET A 906 3.29 -3.32 4.88
CA MET A 906 2.68 -4.59 4.47
C MET A 906 2.60 -4.74 2.95
N ASP A 907 2.67 -5.99 2.49
CA ASP A 907 2.56 -6.35 1.09
C ASP A 907 1.10 -6.49 0.61
N PRO A 908 0.69 -5.74 -0.43
CA PRO A 908 -0.57 -5.99 -1.13
C PRO A 908 -0.46 -7.18 -2.10
N TRP A 909 0.76 -7.54 -2.50
CA TRP A 909 1.11 -8.54 -3.50
C TRP A 909 2.04 -9.61 -2.90
N SER A 910 2.49 -10.56 -3.72
CA SER A 910 3.53 -11.52 -3.34
C SER A 910 4.81 -10.77 -2.95
N THR A 911 5.55 -11.24 -1.93
CA THR A 911 6.87 -10.70 -1.54
C THR A 911 7.97 -11.70 -1.91
N SER A 912 9.19 -11.21 -2.16
CA SER A 912 10.33 -12.07 -2.49
C SER A 912 11.10 -12.52 -1.25
N ASP A 913 12.07 -13.42 -1.42
CA ASP A 913 12.98 -13.83 -0.34
C ASP A 913 14.01 -12.72 0.05
N TYR A 914 14.04 -11.61 -0.69
CA TYR A 914 14.99 -10.51 -0.50
C TYR A 914 14.42 -9.35 0.32
N CYS A 915 13.16 -9.45 0.71
CA CYS A 915 12.47 -8.59 1.67
C CYS A 915 13.23 -8.32 2.98
N ALA A 916 14.09 -9.25 3.41
CA ALA A 916 14.99 -9.09 4.56
C ALA A 916 15.78 -7.77 4.50
N VAL A 917 16.14 -7.32 3.30
CA VAL A 917 16.90 -6.09 3.07
C VAL A 917 16.18 -4.87 3.63
N TRP A 918 14.89 -4.68 3.30
CA TRP A 918 14.14 -3.51 3.78
C TRP A 918 13.68 -3.71 5.22
N LEU A 919 13.29 -4.94 5.60
CA LEU A 919 12.78 -5.20 6.95
C LEU A 919 13.86 -4.92 8.00
N GLN A 920 15.09 -5.38 7.75
CA GLN A 920 16.20 -5.20 8.68
C GLN A 920 16.77 -3.77 8.69
N SER A 921 16.57 -2.97 7.62
CA SER A 921 17.05 -1.59 7.57
C SER A 921 16.21 -0.64 8.43
N ILE A 922 14.92 -0.93 8.64
CA ILE A 922 14.01 -0.04 9.40
C ILE A 922 14.59 0.33 10.77
N ILE A 923 15.07 -0.63 11.56
CA ILE A 923 15.59 -0.33 12.91
C ILE A 923 16.88 0.49 12.85
N LYS A 924 17.74 0.22 11.85
CA LYS A 924 18.94 1.01 11.61
C LYS A 924 18.58 2.47 11.30
N ASP A 925 17.68 2.68 10.35
CA ASP A 925 17.30 4.01 9.86
C ASP A 925 16.58 4.83 10.95
N LEU A 926 15.70 4.20 11.73
CA LEU A 926 15.10 4.83 12.91
C LEU A 926 16.17 5.25 13.94
N ALA A 927 17.19 4.42 14.20
CA ALA A 927 18.29 4.76 15.10
C ALA A 927 19.16 5.92 14.58
N LEU A 928 19.23 6.09 13.26
CA LEU A 928 19.88 7.23 12.61
C LEU A 928 19.01 8.51 12.62
N GLY A 929 17.77 8.42 13.13
CA GLY A 929 16.86 9.55 13.28
C GLY A 929 15.97 9.80 12.08
N ASP A 930 15.79 8.82 11.20
CA ASP A 930 14.82 8.91 10.12
C ASP A 930 13.38 8.78 10.65
N THR A 931 12.42 9.39 9.94
CA THR A 931 11.00 9.07 10.09
C THR A 931 10.71 7.66 9.56
N ILE A 932 9.56 7.07 9.93
CA ILE A 932 9.21 5.73 9.41
C ILE A 932 9.04 5.73 7.88
N GLY A 933 8.56 6.83 7.28
CA GLY A 933 8.45 6.97 5.83
C GLY A 933 9.81 7.01 5.13
N GLN A 934 10.80 7.70 5.72
CA GLN A 934 12.17 7.72 5.22
C GLN A 934 12.84 6.34 5.31
N ALA A 935 12.64 5.62 6.42
CA ALA A 935 13.14 4.26 6.59
C ALA A 935 12.53 3.28 5.56
N TYR A 936 11.22 3.38 5.34
CA TYR A 936 10.53 2.62 4.29
C TYR A 936 11.09 2.93 2.90
N GLU A 937 11.24 4.20 2.55
CA GLU A 937 11.74 4.63 1.23
C GLU A 937 13.15 4.09 0.95
N LYS A 938 14.08 4.25 1.92
CA LYS A 938 15.44 3.71 1.81
C LYS A 938 15.47 2.19 1.70
N GLY A 939 14.58 1.51 2.41
CA GLY A 939 14.40 0.06 2.34
C GLY A 939 13.96 -0.40 0.96
N ILE A 940 12.91 0.19 0.39
CA ILE A 940 12.39 -0.19 -0.94
C ILE A 940 13.39 0.15 -2.04
N ARG A 941 14.09 1.27 -1.97
CA ARG A 941 15.18 1.59 -2.92
C ARG A 941 16.25 0.50 -2.97
N ALA A 942 16.46 -0.23 -1.88
CA ALA A 942 17.46 -1.28 -1.81
C ALA A 942 17.04 -2.59 -2.51
N CYS A 943 15.74 -2.88 -2.59
CA CYS A 943 15.24 -4.19 -3.01
C CYS A 943 14.14 -4.19 -4.07
N GLY A 944 13.58 -3.04 -4.45
CA GLY A 944 12.44 -2.94 -5.38
C GLY A 944 12.54 -1.78 -6.38
N PRO A 945 11.62 -1.71 -7.35
CA PRO A 945 11.61 -0.66 -8.38
C PRO A 945 11.14 0.70 -7.84
N GLU A 946 11.71 1.80 -8.34
CA GLU A 946 11.21 3.16 -8.15
C GLU A 946 10.82 3.77 -9.50
N TYR A 947 9.52 3.72 -9.80
CA TYR A 947 8.98 3.92 -11.15
C TYR A 947 9.25 5.32 -11.74
N LEU A 948 9.20 6.36 -10.91
CA LEU A 948 9.30 7.75 -11.39
C LEU A 948 10.74 8.28 -11.49
N VAL A 949 11.72 7.55 -10.97
CA VAL A 949 13.15 7.92 -11.02
C VAL A 949 13.97 7.00 -11.93
N ASN A 950 13.31 6.15 -12.71
CA ASN A 950 13.92 5.16 -13.61
C ASN A 950 14.85 4.17 -12.90
N HIS A 951 14.57 3.87 -11.63
CA HIS A 951 15.25 2.81 -10.90
C HIS A 951 14.50 1.50 -11.14
N TRP A 952 15.00 0.72 -12.09
CA TRP A 952 14.40 -0.55 -12.45
C TRP A 952 15.05 -1.69 -11.71
N TRP A 953 14.23 -2.66 -11.30
CA TRP A 953 14.69 -3.87 -10.67
C TRP A 953 13.94 -5.07 -11.22
N TRP A 954 14.62 -6.22 -11.30
CA TRP A 954 14.03 -7.44 -11.84
C TRP A 954 12.99 -8.04 -10.88
N ASP A 955 13.18 -7.83 -9.58
CA ASP A 955 12.27 -8.25 -8.52
C ASP A 955 11.20 -7.19 -8.30
N THR A 956 10.05 -7.37 -8.95
CA THR A 956 8.87 -6.54 -8.77
C THR A 956 7.90 -7.11 -7.75
N LEU A 957 8.25 -8.20 -7.06
CA LEU A 957 7.45 -8.69 -5.94
C LEU A 957 7.64 -7.78 -4.71
N GLU A 958 8.71 -7.00 -4.65
CA GLU A 958 8.94 -5.95 -3.65
C GLU A 958 8.07 -4.68 -3.90
N ASN A 959 6.76 -4.89 -4.04
CA ASN A 959 5.71 -3.87 -4.13
C ASN A 959 5.04 -3.59 -2.76
N VAL A 960 5.83 -3.67 -1.69
CA VAL A 960 5.44 -3.35 -0.32
C VAL A 960 4.88 -1.93 -0.24
N CYS A 961 3.85 -1.67 0.57
CA CYS A 961 3.29 -0.34 0.79
C CYS A 961 3.38 0.09 2.27
N PHE A 962 3.59 1.38 2.50
CA PHE A 962 3.51 1.99 3.83
C PHE A 962 2.10 2.55 4.10
N TYR A 963 1.55 2.19 5.26
CA TYR A 963 0.25 2.67 5.73
C TYR A 963 0.41 3.39 7.08
N GLY A 964 0.13 4.68 7.10
CA GLY A 964 0.39 5.59 8.21
C GLY A 964 0.86 6.96 7.71
N ASP A 965 1.34 7.79 8.64
CA ASP A 965 1.94 9.10 8.33
C ASP A 965 3.45 8.96 8.06
N PRO A 966 3.96 9.30 6.86
CA PRO A 966 5.38 9.18 6.55
C PRO A 966 6.30 10.05 7.42
N ASN A 967 5.78 11.15 7.98
CA ASN A 967 6.53 12.03 8.87
C ASN A 967 6.55 11.55 10.32
N LEU A 968 5.87 10.44 10.63
CA LEU A 968 5.85 9.89 11.98
C LEU A 968 7.25 9.47 12.42
N ARG A 969 7.68 9.98 13.57
CA ARG A 969 8.90 9.57 14.26
C ARG A 969 8.56 8.51 15.30
N ILE A 970 9.15 7.33 15.16
CA ILE A 970 8.97 6.22 16.11
C ILE A 970 9.92 6.44 17.28
N PHE A 971 9.44 6.27 18.52
CA PHE A 971 10.24 6.53 19.71
C PHE A 971 11.46 5.59 19.79
N VAL A 972 12.67 6.16 19.73
CA VAL A 972 13.95 5.45 19.84
C VAL A 972 14.63 5.82 21.17
N PRO A 973 14.87 4.86 22.08
CA PRO A 973 15.45 5.13 23.41
C PRO A 973 16.90 5.63 23.39
N SER A 974 17.70 5.18 22.42
CA SER A 974 19.12 5.52 22.32
C SER A 974 19.34 6.82 21.56
N THR A 975 20.13 7.72 22.13
CA THR A 975 20.56 8.97 21.47
C THR A 975 21.99 8.89 20.93
N VAL A 976 22.56 7.68 20.84
CA VAL A 976 23.99 7.48 20.48
C VAL A 976 24.28 7.92 19.05
N TYR A 977 23.35 7.69 18.12
CA TYR A 977 23.51 7.97 16.70
C TYR A 977 22.69 9.20 16.25
N SER A 978 21.50 9.38 16.81
CA SER A 978 20.66 10.56 16.63
C SER A 978 19.69 10.69 17.81
N ASP A 979 19.33 11.92 18.17
CA ASP A 979 18.27 12.24 19.16
C ASP A 979 16.94 12.63 18.49
N SER A 980 16.87 12.65 17.15
CA SER A 980 15.69 13.12 16.42
C SER A 980 14.41 12.32 16.73
N ASN A 981 14.57 11.05 17.11
CA ASN A 981 13.47 10.14 17.44
C ASN A 981 13.33 9.89 18.95
N TYR A 982 14.00 10.68 19.78
CA TYR A 982 13.92 10.60 21.24
C TYR A 982 13.20 11.82 21.80
N TRP A 983 12.33 11.60 22.78
CA TRP A 983 11.72 12.66 23.59
C TRP A 983 11.27 12.07 24.93
N GLU A 984 10.98 12.93 25.90
CA GLU A 984 10.50 12.57 27.23
C GLU A 984 9.02 12.87 27.40
N GLN A 985 8.33 12.15 28.30
CA GLN A 985 6.91 12.35 28.59
C GLN A 985 6.58 13.79 28.99
N LYS A 986 7.50 14.46 29.70
CA LYS A 986 7.32 15.86 30.14
C LYS A 986 7.18 16.83 28.96
N GLU A 987 7.69 16.48 27.79
CA GLU A 987 7.66 17.29 26.57
C GLU A 987 6.33 17.15 25.81
N THR A 988 5.55 16.13 26.16
CA THR A 988 4.27 15.80 25.49
C THR A 988 3.08 15.89 26.43
N LEU A 989 3.27 16.44 27.63
CA LEU A 989 2.18 16.69 28.58
C LEU A 989 1.14 17.65 27.98
N PRO A 990 -0.16 17.37 28.17
CA PRO A 990 -1.20 18.28 27.71
C PRO A 990 -1.10 19.62 28.42
N LEU A 991 -1.60 20.67 27.78
CA LEU A 991 -1.78 21.97 28.41
C LEU A 991 -2.63 21.82 29.67
N VAL A 992 -2.09 22.25 30.82
CA VAL A 992 -2.84 22.28 32.08
C VAL A 992 -3.94 23.31 31.96
N TYR A 993 -5.13 23.00 32.49
CA TYR A 993 -6.24 23.95 32.55
C TYR A 993 -5.81 25.27 33.18
N ASP A 994 -5.90 26.33 32.39
CA ASP A 994 -5.70 27.71 32.81
C ASP A 994 -6.80 28.56 32.18
N GLU A 995 -7.75 29.01 33.00
CA GLU A 995 -8.87 29.86 32.58
C GLU A 995 -8.44 31.18 31.94
N LYS A 996 -7.16 31.57 32.09
CA LYS A 996 -6.57 32.79 31.54
C LYS A 996 -5.72 32.54 30.31
N LEU A 997 -5.56 31.30 29.87
CA LEU A 997 -4.78 30.98 28.67
C LEU A 997 -5.48 31.58 27.45
N ASP A 998 -4.80 32.55 26.85
CA ASP A 998 -5.22 33.24 25.64
C ASP A 998 -4.04 33.24 24.66
N ILE A 999 -4.27 32.67 23.47
CA ILE A 999 -3.33 32.61 22.37
C ILE A 999 -3.87 33.48 21.24
N ASN A 1000 -3.63 34.79 21.34
CA ASN A 1000 -4.07 35.80 20.36
C ASN A 1000 -5.60 35.82 20.15
N GLY A 1001 -6.35 35.72 21.23
CA GLY A 1001 -7.80 35.66 21.30
C GLY A 1001 -8.38 34.24 21.27
N HIS A 1002 -7.57 33.22 20.92
CA HIS A 1002 -7.97 31.82 21.07
C HIS A 1002 -7.82 31.42 22.54
N THR A 1003 -8.93 31.04 23.18
CA THR A 1003 -9.04 30.60 24.57
C THR A 1003 -9.40 29.10 24.60
N PRO A 1004 -8.43 28.17 24.57
CA PRO A 1004 -8.68 26.72 24.43
C PRO A 1004 -9.53 26.08 25.55
N PHE A 1005 -9.71 26.80 26.65
CA PHE A 1005 -10.51 26.38 27.80
C PHE A 1005 -11.88 27.08 27.89
N GLY A 1006 -12.22 27.89 26.89
CA GLY A 1006 -13.49 28.60 26.77
C GLY A 1006 -13.36 30.12 26.97
N ALA A 1007 -13.99 30.88 26.07
CA ALA A 1007 -14.10 32.33 26.15
C ALA A 1007 -15.14 32.75 27.21
N ALA A 1008 -14.80 33.76 28.00
CA ALA A 1008 -15.67 34.31 29.04
C ALA A 1008 -16.40 35.59 28.59
N ASP A 1009 -15.78 36.38 27.71
CA ASP A 1009 -16.30 37.63 27.16
C ASP A 1009 -15.79 37.88 25.73
N TYR A 1010 -16.36 38.90 25.06
CA TYR A 1010 -16.00 39.30 23.69
C TYR A 1010 -15.61 40.79 23.66
N PRO A 1011 -14.39 41.15 24.07
CA PRO A 1011 -14.00 42.54 24.32
C PRO A 1011 -13.99 43.43 23.07
N HIS A 1012 -13.94 42.81 21.88
CA HIS A 1012 -13.88 43.51 20.60
C HIS A 1012 -15.19 43.44 19.81
N GLU A 1013 -16.31 43.08 20.46
CA GLU A 1013 -17.62 43.04 19.82
C GLU A 1013 -17.95 44.39 19.16
N LYS A 1014 -18.26 44.32 17.86
CA LYS A 1014 -18.65 45.46 17.03
C LYS A 1014 -20.15 45.50 16.90
N GLN A 1015 -20.73 46.70 16.96
CA GLN A 1015 -22.13 46.91 16.60
C GLN A 1015 -22.27 47.09 15.08
N PRO A 1016 -23.28 46.48 14.43
CA PRO A 1016 -23.57 46.73 13.02
C PRO A 1016 -23.74 48.23 12.78
N GLN A 1017 -23.16 48.77 11.70
CA GLN A 1017 -23.43 50.16 11.32
C GLN A 1017 -24.93 50.32 11.07
N SER A 1018 -25.57 51.19 11.85
CA SER A 1018 -27.01 51.46 11.76
C SER A 1018 -27.35 52.02 10.37
N SER A 1019 -28.16 51.26 9.62
CA SER A 1019 -28.71 51.70 8.32
C SER A 1019 -29.53 52.99 8.44
N ILE A 1020 -30.03 53.33 9.64
CA ILE A 1020 -30.72 54.60 9.93
C ILE A 1020 -29.82 55.80 9.64
N LEU A 1021 -28.52 55.73 9.89
CA LEU A 1021 -27.62 56.86 9.63
C LEU A 1021 -27.48 57.14 8.13
N ILE A 1022 -27.42 56.10 7.31
CA ILE A 1022 -27.35 56.20 5.84
C ILE A 1022 -28.69 56.69 5.28
N TRP A 1023 -29.82 56.13 5.73
CA TRP A 1023 -31.16 56.59 5.32
C TRP A 1023 -31.46 58.01 5.81
N MET A 1024 -30.93 58.43 6.96
CA MET A 1024 -30.98 59.81 7.42
C MET A 1024 -30.14 60.73 6.53
N ILE A 1025 -28.92 60.33 6.15
CA ILE A 1025 -28.07 61.13 5.24
C ILE A 1025 -28.72 61.24 3.86
N VAL A 1026 -29.23 60.14 3.29
CA VAL A 1026 -29.99 60.14 2.03
C VAL A 1026 -31.26 60.98 2.15
N GLY A 1027 -31.99 60.85 3.25
CA GLY A 1027 -33.16 61.67 3.56
C GLY A 1027 -32.82 63.16 3.64
N ILE A 1028 -31.71 63.52 4.29
CA ILE A 1028 -31.19 64.89 4.38
C ILE A 1028 -30.81 65.41 2.99
N VAL A 1029 -30.13 64.61 2.17
CA VAL A 1029 -29.75 64.98 0.79
C VAL A 1029 -31.00 65.19 -0.08
N VAL A 1030 -32.00 64.32 0.02
CA VAL A 1030 -33.28 64.49 -0.69
C VAL A 1030 -34.02 65.74 -0.21
N ILE A 1031 -34.07 66.00 1.09
CA ILE A 1031 -34.66 67.23 1.64
C ILE A 1031 -33.89 68.47 1.14
N LEU A 1032 -32.56 68.43 1.10
CA LEU A 1032 -31.73 69.52 0.57
C LEU A 1032 -32.01 69.77 -0.91
N LEU A 1033 -32.13 68.71 -1.72
CA LEU A 1033 -32.49 68.80 -3.14
C LEU A 1033 -33.91 69.37 -3.34
N VAL A 1034 -34.87 69.00 -2.51
CA VAL A 1034 -36.23 69.56 -2.52
C VAL A 1034 -36.22 71.04 -2.11
N VAL A 1035 -35.46 71.42 -1.08
CA VAL A 1035 -35.31 72.82 -0.67
C VAL A 1035 -34.65 73.65 -1.76
N ILE A 1036 -33.60 73.13 -2.41
CA ILE A 1036 -32.96 73.79 -3.57
C ILE A 1036 -33.97 73.96 -4.71
N ALA A 1037 -34.74 72.92 -5.05
CA ALA A 1037 -35.78 73.00 -6.08
C ALA A 1037 -36.86 74.04 -5.74
N VAL A 1038 -37.31 74.10 -4.48
CA VAL A 1038 -38.28 75.10 -4.01
C VAL A 1038 -37.71 76.52 -4.04
N VAL A 1039 -36.45 76.72 -3.65
CA VAL A 1039 -35.77 78.03 -3.73
C VAL A 1039 -35.60 78.48 -5.18
N VAL A 1040 -35.29 77.56 -6.10
CA VAL A 1040 -35.22 77.83 -7.54
C VAL A 1040 -36.60 78.21 -8.10
N ILE A 1041 -37.67 77.52 -7.70
CA ILE A 1041 -39.04 77.84 -8.12
C ILE A 1041 -39.51 79.20 -7.55
N ILE A 1042 -39.18 79.52 -6.29
CA ILE A 1042 -39.54 80.79 -5.66
C ILE A 1042 -38.73 81.96 -6.27
N ARG A 1043 -37.47 81.74 -6.66
CA ARG A 1043 -36.68 82.74 -7.39
C ARG A 1043 -37.15 82.90 -8.84
N GLY A 1044 -37.63 81.84 -9.49
CA GLY A 1044 -38.24 81.90 -10.83
C GLY A 1044 -39.55 82.70 -10.89
N LYS A 1045 -40.33 82.71 -9.80
CA LYS A 1045 -41.58 83.50 -9.70
C LYS A 1045 -41.41 84.99 -9.41
N LYS A 1046 -40.17 85.49 -9.29
CA LYS A 1046 -39.85 86.93 -9.16
C LYS A 1046 -39.35 87.56 -10.47
N ALA A 1047 -39.42 86.85 -11.58
CA ALA A 1047 -38.97 87.29 -12.91
C ALA A 1047 -40.08 87.25 -13.99
N GLU A 1048 -41.34 87.38 -13.59
CA GLU A 1048 -42.46 87.78 -14.47
C GLU A 1048 -43.16 89.02 -13.91
#